data_AF-A0A955H6S0-F1
#
_entry.id   AF-A0A955H6S0-F1
#
_cell.length_a   1.000
_cell.length_b   1.000
_cell.length_c   1.000
_cell.angle_alpha   90.00
_cell.angle_beta   90.00
_cell.angle_gamma   90.00
#
_symmetry.space_group_name_H-M   'P 1'
#
loop_
_entity.id
_entity.type
_entity.pdbx_description
1 polymer ?
#
loop_
_entity_poly.entity_id
_entity_poly.type
_entity_poly.pdbx_seq_one_letter_code
_entity_poly.pdbx_strand_id
1 'polypeptide(L)'
;MEEFEPSKFTSKVFKVTFGILLLVLVVTQTPLGGVFGTASAGVYQSTVGLLRINTGGLTLDDGLVGHWTFDGPVTTSSITGDRSLSDNDGNLGTSTESSPSVTVGKIGQALSFDGVDDLVDLGSPTELDNLSAFTYSAWIYPTGWGVGNGGHIMSICSNASPRCSNIHVQFRLYNEGGQQSLRAYVQNDTSHSSTNAANESITLNEWQHVLMTYDDSGDKVIRLYLNGTELNYSTQTAGVGDMVVFSTDIWSIGFGNTVRAFDGKIDDVRVYDRVLSSEEAARLYQLGEGVGIATTHSAGSLSDGLLGHYTFDGQDMDLANASGEILDKSGNSNIGNWVNHSKSTVIGKVGQAIDFDGVNDYISLGQDADILDVMTNDSEGTLCSWFNTDVLSATSAEDYSIFSMMYIGGTQSIFSISAAWGVETLRFRGGNAYLYTDALLGDLNIQINRWYHTCVTNTVIDSTNSTATFYLDGVRVGTASLDRTRFPDPGEDGNVLIGAFNAGASQRFNGTLDDMRIYNRVLSDIEVQHLYQQGVPTKIATTLPSGSLATGLVGHWTFDGSDMDLSNSTGEVSDSSGTNTGNWIGHTNTTAIGKIGQAIKFDGIDDYVDVGNINVDGAMTTSAWVYLDTANSGSYATFGKSFTTYQIFIDSNNKIHLQTNSGSGCNVPSTGVVSAFEWHHTVVTWSTTNGATFYIDGEPSGNSSGSCANEINNSSTVLKIGAAAGTPDKFMNGKIDDARMYDRELSADEVRQLYQQAR
;
A
#
# COMPACT_ATOMS: atom_id res chain seq x y z
N MET A 1 -41.48 -44.00 -34.38
CA MET A 1 -41.32 -43.03 -35.46
C MET A 1 -42.63 -42.29 -35.59
N GLU A 2 -42.74 -41.17 -34.89
CA GLU A 2 -43.53 -40.00 -35.27
C GLU A 2 -43.02 -38.86 -34.39
N GLU A 3 -42.58 -37.79 -35.04
CA GLU A 3 -41.98 -36.59 -34.45
C GLU A 3 -42.99 -35.83 -33.59
N PHE A 4 -42.51 -35.22 -32.50
CA PHE A 4 -43.22 -34.15 -31.81
C PHE A 4 -42.28 -32.96 -31.64
N GLU A 5 -42.70 -31.82 -32.21
CA GLU A 5 -42.00 -30.53 -32.21
C GLU A 5 -41.95 -29.86 -30.82
N PRO A 6 -40.91 -29.05 -30.53
CA PRO A 6 -40.88 -28.17 -29.37
C PRO A 6 -41.37 -26.77 -29.76
N SER A 7 -42.64 -26.46 -29.48
CA SER A 7 -43.08 -25.08 -29.35
C SER A 7 -43.82 -24.86 -28.04
N LYS A 8 -43.45 -23.76 -27.35
CA LYS A 8 -44.00 -23.17 -26.12
C LYS A 8 -43.20 -23.43 -24.82
N PHE A 9 -42.16 -22.61 -24.61
CA PHE A 9 -41.89 -22.07 -23.27
C PHE A 9 -42.15 -20.56 -23.32
N THR A 10 -43.25 -20.12 -22.69
CA THR A 10 -43.58 -18.71 -22.48
C THR A 10 -42.73 -18.14 -21.35
N SER A 11 -41.77 -17.27 -21.67
CA SER A 11 -41.12 -16.39 -20.69
C SER A 11 -42.12 -15.34 -20.20
N LYS A 12 -42.48 -15.34 -18.91
CA LYS A 12 -43.18 -14.21 -18.30
C LYS A 12 -42.16 -13.17 -17.86
N VAL A 13 -42.15 -12.03 -18.52
CA VAL A 13 -41.39 -10.84 -18.12
C VAL A 13 -42.27 -10.01 -17.19
N PHE A 14 -41.85 -9.80 -15.94
CA PHE A 14 -42.47 -8.81 -15.06
C PHE A 14 -41.73 -7.47 -15.21
N LYS A 15 -42.46 -6.41 -15.54
CA LYS A 15 -41.96 -5.03 -15.55
C LYS A 15 -42.32 -4.37 -14.21
N VAL A 16 -41.31 -4.01 -13.42
CA VAL A 16 -41.43 -3.02 -12.35
C VAL A 16 -40.40 -1.94 -12.65
N THR A 17 -40.82 -0.68 -12.64
CA THR A 17 -40.00 0.46 -13.07
C THR A 17 -39.54 1.23 -11.82
N PHE A 18 -38.26 1.21 -11.52
CA PHE A 18 -37.52 2.32 -10.92
C PHE A 18 -36.09 2.28 -11.48
N GLY A 19 -35.57 3.43 -11.88
CA GLY A 19 -34.32 3.54 -12.61
C GLY A 19 -33.12 3.13 -11.77
N ILE A 20 -32.56 1.96 -12.07
CA ILE A 20 -31.15 1.54 -12.00
C ILE A 20 -31.11 0.14 -12.61
N LEU A 21 -30.15 -0.10 -13.49
CA LEU A 21 -29.71 -1.40 -14.04
C LEU A 21 -30.71 -2.29 -14.78
N LEU A 22 -30.33 -2.65 -16.01
CA LEU A 22 -31.02 -3.65 -16.82
C LEU A 22 -30.52 -5.05 -16.40
N LEU A 23 -31.22 -5.70 -15.48
CA LEU A 23 -30.96 -7.09 -15.09
C LEU A 23 -31.63 -8.03 -16.10
N VAL A 24 -30.88 -8.64 -17.03
CA VAL A 24 -31.41 -9.74 -17.85
C VAL A 24 -31.18 -11.05 -17.13
N LEU A 25 -32.22 -11.57 -16.48
CA LEU A 25 -32.21 -12.89 -15.84
C LEU A 25 -32.46 -13.98 -16.91
N VAL A 26 -31.46 -14.77 -17.28
CA VAL A 26 -31.65 -15.98 -18.09
C VAL A 26 -31.46 -17.18 -17.19
N VAL A 27 -32.56 -17.86 -16.85
CA VAL A 27 -32.53 -19.13 -16.12
C VAL A 27 -32.67 -20.27 -17.12
N THR A 28 -31.62 -21.06 -17.30
CA THR A 28 -31.70 -22.34 -18.03
C THR A 28 -31.54 -23.50 -17.06
N GLN A 29 -32.53 -24.39 -17.01
CA GLN A 29 -32.45 -25.64 -16.26
C GLN A 29 -32.09 -26.79 -17.20
N THR A 30 -31.02 -27.53 -16.89
CA THR A 30 -30.66 -28.79 -17.58
C THR A 30 -30.68 -29.94 -16.58
N PRO A 31 -31.44 -31.03 -16.83
CA PRO A 31 -31.41 -32.21 -15.98
C PRO A 31 -30.17 -33.07 -16.31
N LEU A 32 -29.43 -33.49 -15.27
CA LEU A 32 -28.38 -34.52 -15.40
C LEU A 32 -29.03 -35.90 -15.51
N GLY A 33 -28.83 -36.57 -16.64
CA GLY A 33 -29.26 -37.94 -16.86
C GLY A 33 -28.34 -38.94 -16.17
N GLY A 34 -28.89 -39.76 -15.25
CA GLY A 34 -28.23 -40.91 -14.64
C GLY A 34 -29.25 -41.89 -14.06
N VAL A 35 -29.11 -43.18 -14.39
CA VAL A 35 -30.12 -44.24 -14.26
C VAL A 35 -30.22 -44.82 -12.83
N PHE A 36 -31.47 -44.95 -12.37
CA PHE A 36 -32.07 -45.60 -11.17
C PHE A 36 -31.21 -46.30 -10.08
N GLY A 37 -31.52 -45.94 -8.82
CA GLY A 37 -31.33 -46.81 -7.65
C GLY A 37 -31.48 -46.15 -6.27
N THR A 38 -32.72 -45.91 -5.83
CA THR A 38 -33.17 -45.50 -4.47
C THR A 38 -32.86 -44.08 -3.96
N ALA A 39 -33.92 -43.47 -3.42
CA ALA A 39 -34.11 -42.10 -2.93
C ALA A 39 -32.87 -41.35 -2.38
N SER A 40 -32.51 -40.26 -3.05
CA SER A 40 -31.76 -39.14 -2.47
C SER A 40 -32.21 -37.84 -3.13
N ALA A 41 -32.31 -36.77 -2.35
CA ALA A 41 -32.78 -35.46 -2.78
C ALA A 41 -31.96 -34.93 -3.96
N GLY A 42 -32.63 -34.59 -5.07
CA GLY A 42 -31.99 -34.01 -6.24
C GLY A 42 -31.48 -32.60 -5.95
N VAL A 43 -30.16 -32.41 -6.02
CA VAL A 43 -29.50 -31.11 -5.98
C VAL A 43 -29.68 -30.44 -7.34
N TYR A 44 -30.30 -29.25 -7.37
CA TYR A 44 -30.31 -28.40 -8.55
C TYR A 44 -29.17 -27.39 -8.45
N GLN A 45 -28.29 -27.35 -9.46
CA GLN A 45 -27.28 -26.31 -9.55
C GLN A 45 -27.88 -25.11 -10.29
N SER A 46 -27.94 -23.95 -9.64
CA SER A 46 -28.24 -22.67 -10.28
C SER A 46 -26.93 -21.93 -10.53
N THR A 47 -26.49 -21.88 -11.78
CA THR A 47 -25.34 -21.06 -12.17
C THR A 47 -25.81 -19.63 -12.45
N VAL A 48 -25.35 -18.67 -11.66
CA VAL A 48 -25.49 -17.23 -11.96
C VAL A 48 -24.21 -16.78 -12.65
N GLY A 49 -24.24 -16.68 -13.97
CA GLY A 49 -23.14 -16.08 -14.73
C GLY A 49 -23.27 -14.56 -14.73
N LEU A 50 -22.35 -13.86 -14.07
CA LEU A 50 -22.20 -12.40 -14.22
C LEU A 50 -21.39 -12.12 -15.49
N LEU A 51 -22.00 -11.44 -16.46
CA LEU A 51 -21.27 -10.85 -17.57
C LEU A 51 -20.54 -9.62 -17.05
N ARG A 52 -19.21 -9.70 -16.85
CA ARG A 52 -18.41 -8.51 -16.52
C ARG A 52 -18.14 -7.71 -17.79
N ILE A 53 -18.47 -6.41 -17.74
CA ILE A 53 -17.88 -5.40 -18.63
C ILE A 53 -16.44 -5.20 -18.15
N ASN A 54 -15.50 -5.38 -19.07
CA ASN A 54 -14.08 -5.15 -18.85
C ASN A 54 -13.85 -3.63 -18.68
N THR A 55 -13.69 -3.14 -17.46
CA THR A 55 -13.20 -1.78 -17.21
C THR A 55 -11.68 -1.80 -17.34
N GLY A 56 -11.19 -1.45 -18.53
CA GLY A 56 -9.75 -1.37 -18.81
C GLY A 56 -9.02 -0.57 -17.74
N GLY A 57 -7.87 -1.09 -17.31
CA GLY A 57 -7.08 -0.62 -16.18
C GLY A 57 -6.81 0.89 -16.10
N LEU A 58 -7.47 1.55 -15.16
CA LEU A 58 -7.03 2.81 -14.57
C LEU A 58 -7.15 2.66 -13.04
N THR A 59 -6.02 2.78 -12.34
CA THR A 59 -6.00 2.87 -10.87
C THR A 59 -6.35 4.32 -10.47
N LEU A 60 -6.76 4.54 -9.21
CA LEU A 60 -7.01 5.89 -8.69
C LEU A 60 -5.72 6.69 -8.46
N ASP A 61 -4.58 6.13 -8.83
CA ASP A 61 -3.27 6.80 -8.82
C ASP A 61 -2.94 7.38 -10.20
N ASP A 62 -3.62 6.92 -11.26
CA ASP A 62 -3.40 7.44 -12.60
C ASP A 62 -3.93 8.88 -12.70
N GLY A 63 -3.05 9.77 -13.14
CA GLY A 63 -3.30 11.21 -13.22
C GLY A 63 -3.34 11.93 -11.87
N LEU A 64 -2.94 11.30 -10.76
CA LEU A 64 -2.89 11.96 -9.44
C LEU A 64 -1.68 12.91 -9.35
N VAL A 65 -1.95 14.21 -9.21
CA VAL A 65 -0.92 15.28 -9.20
C VAL A 65 -0.87 16.06 -7.88
N GLY A 66 -1.75 15.75 -6.93
CA GLY A 66 -1.67 16.24 -5.55
C GLY A 66 -2.53 15.38 -4.62
N HIS A 67 -2.01 15.02 -3.45
CA HIS A 67 -2.71 14.25 -2.42
C HIS A 67 -2.25 14.64 -1.01
N TRP A 68 -3.06 15.44 -0.31
CA TRP A 68 -2.80 15.83 1.08
C TRP A 68 -3.76 15.11 2.01
N THR A 69 -3.24 14.10 2.72
CA THR A 69 -4.03 13.29 3.66
C THR A 69 -4.11 13.88 5.05
N PHE A 70 -3.23 14.84 5.36
CA PHE A 70 -3.08 15.43 6.69
C PHE A 70 -2.68 14.47 7.83
N ASP A 71 -2.30 13.22 7.52
CA ASP A 71 -1.94 12.21 8.52
C ASP A 71 -0.46 12.22 8.93
N GLY A 72 -0.17 11.99 10.21
CA GLY A 72 1.13 11.47 10.67
C GLY A 72 2.32 12.40 10.34
N PRO A 73 3.56 11.88 10.23
CA PRO A 73 4.76 12.71 10.15
C PRO A 73 4.86 13.60 8.90
N VAL A 74 4.00 13.40 7.90
CA VAL A 74 3.92 14.29 6.72
C VAL A 74 3.18 15.59 7.02
N THR A 75 2.47 15.71 8.15
CA THR A 75 1.85 16.98 8.59
C THR A 75 2.45 17.42 9.91
N THR A 76 3.18 18.53 9.88
CA THR A 76 3.82 19.16 11.04
C THR A 76 3.04 20.39 11.48
N SER A 77 3.56 21.17 12.43
CA SER A 77 2.94 22.44 12.83
C SER A 77 3.00 23.55 11.76
N SER A 78 3.76 23.37 10.67
CA SER A 78 4.00 24.42 9.67
C SER A 78 3.87 23.97 8.22
N ILE A 79 3.90 22.66 7.94
CA ILE A 79 3.79 22.12 6.59
C ILE A 79 2.90 20.86 6.57
N THR A 80 2.31 20.58 5.42
CA THR A 80 1.67 19.31 5.11
C THR A 80 2.19 18.79 3.77
N GLY A 81 2.60 17.53 3.76
CA GLY A 81 3.22 16.89 2.61
C GLY A 81 2.21 16.44 1.56
N ASP A 82 2.59 16.59 0.29
CA ASP A 82 1.93 15.96 -0.85
C ASP A 82 2.40 14.51 -1.00
N ARG A 83 1.46 13.56 -1.02
CA ARG A 83 1.73 12.13 -1.25
C ARG A 83 1.71 11.72 -2.72
N SER A 84 1.40 12.65 -3.63
CA SER A 84 1.53 12.42 -5.06
C SER A 84 3.00 12.42 -5.50
N LEU A 85 3.25 12.14 -6.77
CA LEU A 85 4.61 12.20 -7.35
C LEU A 85 5.08 13.63 -7.63
N SER A 86 4.27 14.65 -7.32
CA SER A 86 4.49 16.05 -7.75
C SER A 86 5.10 16.95 -6.67
N ASP A 87 5.28 16.46 -5.44
CA ASP A 87 5.95 17.17 -4.32
C ASP A 87 5.36 18.57 -4.03
N ASN A 88 4.05 18.72 -4.22
CA ASN A 88 3.31 19.98 -4.04
C ASN A 88 2.98 20.25 -2.56
N ASP A 89 4.00 20.21 -1.69
CA ASP A 89 3.85 20.41 -0.26
C ASP A 89 3.20 21.77 0.08
N GLY A 90 2.30 21.76 1.05
CA GLY A 90 1.57 22.93 1.51
C GLY A 90 2.16 23.54 2.78
N ASN A 91 2.30 24.86 2.83
CA ASN A 91 2.56 25.59 4.06
C ASN A 91 1.25 25.79 4.84
N LEU A 92 1.27 25.52 6.15
CA LEU A 92 0.12 25.80 7.03
C LEU A 92 0.18 27.27 7.45
N GLY A 93 -0.71 28.08 6.89
CA GLY A 93 -0.74 29.52 7.10
C GLY A 93 0.30 30.29 6.26
N THR A 94 0.30 31.61 6.41
CA THR A 94 1.29 32.51 5.78
C THR A 94 1.80 33.54 6.80
N SER A 95 2.59 34.52 6.35
CA SER A 95 2.98 35.64 7.22
C SER A 95 1.81 36.53 7.69
N THR A 96 0.65 36.44 7.04
CA THR A 96 -0.52 37.30 7.29
C THR A 96 -1.78 36.56 7.71
N GLU A 97 -1.81 35.24 7.57
CA GLU A 97 -2.99 34.40 7.79
C GLU A 97 -2.60 33.17 8.62
N SER A 98 -3.51 32.67 9.46
CA SER A 98 -3.24 31.62 10.45
C SER A 98 -3.09 30.21 9.87
N SER A 99 -2.52 29.33 10.67
CA SER A 99 -2.36 27.90 10.36
C SER A 99 -3.55 27.11 10.90
N PRO A 100 -4.19 26.25 10.10
CA PRO A 100 -5.20 25.33 10.60
C PRO A 100 -4.59 24.35 11.61
N SER A 101 -5.43 23.81 12.50
CA SER A 101 -4.99 22.87 13.54
C SER A 101 -5.31 21.42 13.19
N VAL A 102 -4.38 20.51 13.53
CA VAL A 102 -4.60 19.07 13.32
C VAL A 102 -5.68 18.54 14.27
N THR A 103 -6.63 17.78 13.73
CA THR A 103 -7.75 17.14 14.45
C THR A 103 -7.95 15.71 13.93
N VAL A 104 -8.79 14.93 14.60
CA VAL A 104 -9.29 13.66 14.04
C VAL A 104 -10.08 13.94 12.75
N GLY A 105 -9.72 13.22 11.69
CA GLY A 105 -10.30 13.32 10.36
C GLY A 105 -11.42 12.33 10.07
N LYS A 106 -11.85 12.29 8.81
CA LYS A 106 -12.67 11.21 8.26
C LYS A 106 -11.80 9.96 8.05
N ILE A 107 -10.59 10.14 7.55
CA ILE A 107 -9.55 9.13 7.38
C ILE A 107 -8.36 9.63 8.20
N GLY A 108 -8.03 8.95 9.29
CA GLY A 108 -6.90 9.35 10.15
C GLY A 108 -7.03 10.76 10.74
N GLN A 109 -6.22 11.71 10.27
CA GLN A 109 -6.15 13.10 10.74
C GLN A 109 -6.66 14.07 9.67
N ALA A 110 -7.20 15.20 10.11
CA ALA A 110 -7.68 16.29 9.27
C ALA A 110 -7.15 17.62 9.76
N LEU A 111 -7.34 18.67 8.95
CA LEU A 111 -7.12 20.04 9.35
C LEU A 111 -8.45 20.70 9.73
N SER A 112 -8.47 21.37 10.88
CA SER A 112 -9.57 22.20 11.37
C SER A 112 -9.31 23.66 11.04
N PHE A 113 -10.28 24.26 10.36
CA PHE A 113 -10.32 25.65 9.93
C PHE A 113 -11.36 26.40 10.76
N ASP A 114 -10.96 27.52 11.35
CA ASP A 114 -11.75 28.26 12.34
C ASP A 114 -12.80 29.21 11.76
N GLY A 115 -12.90 29.31 10.43
CA GLY A 115 -13.82 30.23 9.77
C GLY A 115 -13.38 31.69 9.81
N VAL A 116 -12.10 31.99 10.04
CA VAL A 116 -11.56 33.35 10.08
C VAL A 116 -10.48 33.53 9.01
N ASP A 117 -9.31 32.91 9.19
CA ASP A 117 -8.12 33.13 8.36
C ASP A 117 -7.24 31.89 8.13
N ASP A 118 -7.66 30.71 8.59
CA ASP A 118 -6.89 29.48 8.38
C ASP A 118 -6.77 29.11 6.89
N LEU A 119 -5.55 28.80 6.43
CA LEU A 119 -5.31 28.26 5.09
C LEU A 119 -4.16 27.25 5.04
N VAL A 120 -4.19 26.41 4.01
CA VAL A 120 -2.99 25.76 3.48
C VAL A 120 -2.59 26.49 2.19
N ASP A 121 -1.39 27.03 2.14
CA ASP A 121 -0.79 27.69 0.99
C ASP A 121 0.06 26.70 0.20
N LEU A 122 -0.40 26.33 -0.99
CA LEU A 122 0.29 25.41 -1.90
C LEU A 122 1.22 26.16 -2.88
N GLY A 123 1.28 27.50 -2.81
CA GLY A 123 2.05 28.32 -3.74
C GLY A 123 1.53 28.25 -5.17
N SER A 124 2.44 28.32 -6.14
CA SER A 124 2.16 28.22 -7.59
C SER A 124 2.89 27.02 -8.20
N PRO A 125 2.43 25.79 -7.96
CA PRO A 125 3.09 24.58 -8.44
C PRO A 125 2.92 24.42 -9.96
N THR A 126 4.05 24.28 -10.66
CA THR A 126 4.10 24.26 -12.13
C THR A 126 3.35 23.09 -12.76
N GLU A 127 3.20 22.00 -12.03
CA GLU A 127 2.55 20.75 -12.38
C GLU A 127 1.02 20.85 -12.27
N LEU A 128 0.52 21.74 -11.41
CA LEU A 128 -0.92 22.06 -11.33
C LEU A 128 -1.28 23.25 -12.22
N ASP A 129 -0.29 24.01 -12.69
CA ASP A 129 -0.53 25.08 -13.63
C ASP A 129 -0.92 24.54 -15.01
N ASN A 130 -2.00 25.10 -15.57
CA ASN A 130 -2.43 24.87 -16.96
C ASN A 130 -3.03 23.47 -17.25
N LEU A 131 -3.60 22.83 -16.24
CA LEU A 131 -4.40 21.62 -16.42
C LEU A 131 -5.58 21.89 -17.37
N SER A 132 -5.54 21.32 -18.57
CA SER A 132 -6.64 21.41 -19.55
C SER A 132 -7.85 20.57 -19.16
N ALA A 133 -7.67 19.62 -18.24
CA ALA A 133 -8.72 18.85 -17.59
C ALA A 133 -8.26 18.55 -16.16
N PHE A 134 -9.18 18.50 -15.21
CA PHE A 134 -8.83 18.16 -13.84
C PHE A 134 -10.02 17.64 -13.01
N THR A 135 -9.68 16.98 -11.92
CA THR A 135 -10.60 16.61 -10.85
C THR A 135 -10.06 17.06 -9.51
N TYR A 136 -10.90 17.67 -8.69
CA TYR A 136 -10.59 17.95 -7.29
C TYR A 136 -11.54 17.16 -6.39
N SER A 137 -11.01 16.59 -5.31
CA SER A 137 -11.83 15.96 -4.26
C SER A 137 -11.35 16.29 -2.86
N ALA A 138 -12.28 16.28 -1.90
CA ALA A 138 -11.97 16.34 -0.48
C ALA A 138 -13.09 15.74 0.36
N TRP A 139 -12.74 15.28 1.55
CA TRP A 139 -13.69 15.13 2.64
C TRP A 139 -13.85 16.45 3.37
N ILE A 140 -15.09 16.84 3.66
CA ILE A 140 -15.41 18.06 4.40
C ILE A 140 -16.34 17.78 5.57
N TYR A 141 -16.12 18.47 6.69
CA TYR A 141 -17.03 18.55 7.83
C TYR A 141 -17.33 20.02 8.10
N PRO A 142 -18.27 20.65 7.38
CA PRO A 142 -18.54 22.07 7.57
C PRO A 142 -19.34 22.31 8.86
N THR A 143 -18.81 23.09 9.79
CA THR A 143 -19.51 23.55 11.01
C THR A 143 -20.29 24.84 10.79
N GLY A 144 -19.91 25.60 9.76
CA GLY A 144 -20.62 26.76 9.26
C GLY A 144 -20.50 26.89 7.74
N TRP A 145 -21.14 27.92 7.19
CA TRP A 145 -21.06 28.24 5.76
C TRP A 145 -19.79 29.02 5.39
N GLY A 146 -18.88 29.22 6.34
CA GLY A 146 -17.71 30.07 6.22
C GLY A 146 -18.04 31.57 6.19
N VAL A 147 -16.99 32.40 6.15
CA VAL A 147 -17.15 33.85 6.08
C VAL A 147 -17.95 34.23 4.83
N GLY A 148 -18.81 35.24 4.95
CA GLY A 148 -19.60 35.74 3.82
C GLY A 148 -20.58 34.72 3.23
N ASN A 149 -20.91 33.65 3.95
CA ASN A 149 -21.76 32.54 3.51
C ASN A 149 -21.24 31.80 2.27
N GLY A 150 -19.92 31.66 2.13
CA GLY A 150 -19.40 30.75 1.12
C GLY A 150 -17.93 30.43 1.27
N GLY A 151 -17.59 29.72 2.35
CA GLY A 151 -16.25 29.25 2.68
C GLY A 151 -15.65 28.38 1.57
N HIS A 152 -14.39 28.66 1.22
CA HIS A 152 -13.67 27.93 0.18
C HIS A 152 -13.12 26.61 0.68
N ILE A 153 -13.32 25.56 -0.10
CA ILE A 153 -12.71 24.26 0.14
C ILE A 153 -11.36 24.25 -0.58
N MET A 154 -11.34 24.66 -1.86
CA MET A 154 -10.15 24.95 -2.64
C MET A 154 -10.34 26.22 -3.47
N SER A 155 -9.25 26.97 -3.69
CA SER A 155 -9.24 28.10 -4.63
C SER A 155 -7.92 28.26 -5.34
N ILE A 156 -8.00 28.83 -6.55
CA ILE A 156 -6.87 29.27 -7.36
C ILE A 156 -7.11 30.74 -7.70
N CYS A 157 -6.15 31.59 -7.36
CA CYS A 157 -6.32 33.04 -7.47
C CYS A 157 -5.04 33.75 -7.93
N SER A 158 -5.21 34.91 -8.57
CA SER A 158 -4.07 35.70 -9.05
C SER A 158 -3.22 36.27 -7.90
N ASN A 159 -1.89 36.09 -7.97
CA ASN A 159 -0.90 36.61 -7.02
C ASN A 159 -0.65 38.14 -7.10
N ALA A 160 -1.52 38.88 -7.79
CA ALA A 160 -1.36 40.33 -7.99
C ALA A 160 -1.58 41.19 -6.72
N SER A 161 -1.87 40.58 -5.57
CA SER A 161 -2.14 41.26 -4.30
C SER A 161 -1.90 40.29 -3.14
N PRO A 162 -1.49 40.76 -1.93
CA PRO A 162 -1.32 39.92 -0.73
C PRO A 162 -2.63 39.25 -0.24
N ARG A 163 -3.71 39.41 -1.00
CA ARG A 163 -5.08 38.97 -0.77
C ARG A 163 -5.64 38.62 -2.15
N CYS A 164 -6.09 37.38 -2.36
CA CYS A 164 -6.68 36.92 -3.61
C CYS A 164 -7.65 37.95 -4.21
N SER A 165 -7.24 38.60 -5.31
CA SER A 165 -7.97 39.72 -5.90
C SER A 165 -8.87 39.29 -7.06
N ASN A 166 -8.45 38.26 -7.80
CA ASN A 166 -9.25 37.61 -8.84
C ASN A 166 -9.21 36.10 -8.63
N ILE A 167 -10.37 35.49 -8.43
CA ILE A 167 -10.53 34.03 -8.34
C ILE A 167 -10.66 33.50 -9.77
N HIS A 168 -9.79 32.57 -10.13
CA HIS A 168 -9.88 31.89 -11.43
C HIS A 168 -10.52 30.52 -11.31
N VAL A 169 -10.24 29.78 -10.23
CA VAL A 169 -10.98 28.57 -9.89
C VAL A 169 -11.41 28.64 -8.44
N GLN A 170 -12.65 28.24 -8.17
CA GLN A 170 -13.11 28.06 -6.80
C GLN A 170 -14.00 26.83 -6.70
N PHE A 171 -13.86 26.15 -5.57
CA PHE A 171 -14.80 25.17 -5.09
C PHE A 171 -15.14 25.47 -3.65
N ARG A 172 -16.43 25.75 -3.39
CA ARG A 172 -16.85 26.35 -2.12
C ARG A 172 -18.26 25.98 -1.72
N LEU A 173 -18.55 26.23 -0.45
CA LEU A 173 -19.92 26.29 0.06
C LEU A 173 -20.63 27.55 -0.46
N TYR A 174 -21.96 27.52 -0.49
CA TYR A 174 -22.78 28.63 -0.97
C TYR A 174 -24.08 28.73 -0.17
N ASN A 175 -24.27 29.84 0.55
CA ASN A 175 -25.50 30.17 1.28
C ASN A 175 -25.92 31.63 1.03
N GLU A 176 -26.33 31.92 -0.20
CA GLU A 176 -26.75 33.27 -0.62
C GLU A 176 -28.12 33.19 -1.31
N GLY A 177 -28.96 34.23 -1.15
CA GLY A 177 -30.25 34.31 -1.87
C GLY A 177 -31.25 33.19 -1.54
N GLY A 178 -31.09 32.50 -0.41
CA GLY A 178 -31.90 31.35 -0.02
C GLY A 178 -31.43 30.01 -0.62
N GLN A 179 -30.28 29.99 -1.30
CA GLN A 179 -29.68 28.79 -1.85
C GLN A 179 -28.53 28.29 -0.98
N GLN A 180 -28.66 27.07 -0.45
CA GLN A 180 -27.69 26.36 0.40
C GLN A 180 -27.11 25.16 -0.36
N SER A 181 -25.95 25.30 -0.99
CA SER A 181 -25.43 24.28 -1.92
C SER A 181 -23.91 24.29 -2.06
N LEU A 182 -23.37 23.32 -2.80
CA LEU A 182 -22.02 23.43 -3.38
C LEU A 182 -22.02 24.36 -4.60
N ARG A 183 -20.93 25.09 -4.78
CA ARG A 183 -20.69 25.93 -5.95
C ARG A 183 -19.25 25.77 -6.44
N ALA A 184 -19.11 25.66 -7.75
CA ALA A 184 -17.83 25.74 -8.43
C ALA A 184 -17.85 26.75 -9.56
N TYR A 185 -16.67 27.31 -9.85
CA TYR A 185 -16.47 28.30 -10.90
C TYR A 185 -15.07 28.14 -11.49
N VAL A 186 -14.98 28.31 -12.80
CA VAL A 186 -13.73 28.30 -13.58
C VAL A 186 -13.77 29.48 -14.54
N GLN A 187 -12.74 30.32 -14.53
CA GLN A 187 -12.58 31.47 -15.40
C GLN A 187 -12.08 31.04 -16.79
N ASN A 188 -12.78 31.49 -17.83
CA ASN A 188 -12.32 31.39 -19.22
C ASN A 188 -11.98 32.80 -19.75
N ASP A 189 -11.24 32.90 -20.85
CA ASP A 189 -10.80 34.19 -21.39
C ASP A 189 -11.97 35.09 -21.85
N THR A 190 -13.10 34.50 -22.23
CA THR A 190 -14.25 35.18 -22.83
C THR A 190 -15.47 35.16 -21.90
N SER A 191 -15.59 34.15 -21.03
CA SER A 191 -16.64 34.07 -20.02
C SER A 191 -16.19 33.24 -18.80
N HIS A 192 -17.08 32.44 -18.22
CA HIS A 192 -16.76 31.56 -17.11
C HIS A 192 -17.70 30.36 -17.09
N SER A 193 -17.18 29.20 -16.71
CA SER A 193 -18.00 28.07 -16.29
C SER A 193 -18.44 28.26 -14.84
N SER A 194 -19.72 28.04 -14.56
CA SER A 194 -20.25 28.14 -13.20
C SER A 194 -21.35 27.12 -12.98
N THR A 195 -21.25 26.38 -11.88
CA THR A 195 -22.23 25.37 -11.50
C THR A 195 -22.61 25.58 -10.05
N ASN A 196 -23.91 25.70 -9.78
CA ASN A 196 -24.45 25.59 -8.44
C ASN A 196 -25.28 24.30 -8.36
N ALA A 197 -25.01 23.49 -7.35
CA ALA A 197 -25.84 22.32 -7.04
C ALA A 197 -27.27 22.74 -6.68
N ALA A 198 -28.17 21.75 -6.64
CA ALA A 198 -29.52 21.92 -6.14
C ALA A 198 -29.51 22.49 -4.70
N ASN A 199 -30.57 23.19 -4.33
CA ASN A 199 -30.69 23.72 -2.97
C ASN A 199 -30.69 22.58 -1.94
N GLU A 200 -30.14 22.86 -0.76
CA GLU A 200 -29.98 21.91 0.36
C GLU A 200 -29.11 20.69 0.00
N SER A 201 -28.09 20.89 -0.84
CA SER A 201 -27.16 19.81 -1.23
C SER A 201 -26.03 19.55 -0.22
N ILE A 202 -25.91 20.36 0.85
CA ILE A 202 -24.88 20.21 1.88
C ILE A 202 -25.54 20.29 3.24
N THR A 203 -25.20 19.34 4.10
CA THR A 203 -25.57 19.38 5.52
C THR A 203 -24.38 19.88 6.35
N LEU A 204 -24.64 20.68 7.39
CA LEU A 204 -23.61 21.07 8.35
C LEU A 204 -23.44 19.99 9.42
N ASN A 205 -22.24 19.90 9.99
CA ASN A 205 -21.87 19.01 11.09
C ASN A 205 -21.88 17.51 10.74
N GLU A 206 -21.61 17.16 9.48
CA GLU A 206 -21.39 15.79 9.04
C GLU A 206 -20.27 15.72 7.99
N TRP A 207 -19.51 14.62 8.03
CA TRP A 207 -18.50 14.34 7.01
C TRP A 207 -19.19 13.99 5.69
N GLN A 208 -18.82 14.70 4.64
CA GLN A 208 -19.28 14.46 3.27
C GLN A 208 -18.09 14.50 2.32
N HIS A 209 -18.08 13.63 1.33
CA HIS A 209 -17.08 13.67 0.27
C HIS A 209 -17.60 14.52 -0.87
N VAL A 210 -16.81 15.51 -1.27
CA VAL A 210 -17.14 16.44 -2.34
C VAL A 210 -16.11 16.32 -3.44
N LEU A 211 -16.57 16.35 -4.69
CA LEU A 211 -15.70 16.24 -5.85
C LEU A 211 -16.22 17.12 -6.97
N MET A 212 -15.32 17.76 -7.72
CA MET A 212 -15.63 18.47 -8.94
C MET A 212 -14.75 18.01 -10.10
N THR A 213 -15.32 17.92 -11.30
CA THR A 213 -14.56 17.66 -12.53
C THR A 213 -14.76 18.79 -13.54
N TYR A 214 -13.73 19.05 -14.34
CA TYR A 214 -13.75 20.03 -15.43
C TYR A 214 -12.86 19.59 -16.60
N ASP A 215 -13.31 19.87 -17.82
CA ASP A 215 -12.56 19.62 -19.05
C ASP A 215 -12.68 20.83 -19.99
N ASP A 216 -11.58 21.57 -20.15
CA ASP A 216 -11.49 22.72 -21.05
C ASP A 216 -11.49 22.28 -22.53
N SER A 217 -10.96 21.10 -22.82
CA SER A 217 -10.94 20.55 -24.19
C SER A 217 -12.27 19.94 -24.61
N GLY A 218 -13.10 19.59 -23.62
CA GLY A 218 -14.40 18.94 -23.77
C GLY A 218 -15.57 19.92 -23.81
N ASP A 219 -16.54 19.73 -22.90
CA ASP A 219 -17.78 20.51 -22.87
C ASP A 219 -17.71 21.78 -22.02
N LYS A 220 -16.59 22.03 -21.33
CA LYS A 220 -16.36 23.18 -20.45
C LYS A 220 -17.43 23.26 -19.34
N VAL A 221 -18.03 22.14 -18.96
CA VAL A 221 -19.04 22.06 -17.91
C VAL A 221 -18.43 21.50 -16.63
N ILE A 222 -18.65 22.21 -15.52
CA ILE A 222 -18.27 21.72 -14.20
C ILE A 222 -19.34 20.74 -13.70
N ARG A 223 -18.91 19.53 -13.34
CA ARG A 223 -19.74 18.52 -12.68
C ARG A 223 -19.38 18.43 -11.20
N LEU A 224 -20.39 18.29 -10.35
CA LEU A 224 -20.22 18.20 -8.90
C LEU A 224 -20.77 16.88 -8.39
N TYR A 225 -20.02 16.23 -7.52
CA TYR A 225 -20.39 14.98 -6.88
C TYR A 225 -20.42 15.19 -5.37
N LEU A 226 -21.42 14.59 -4.74
CA LEU A 226 -21.51 14.45 -3.29
C LEU A 226 -21.61 12.97 -2.98
N ASN A 227 -20.76 12.49 -2.08
CA ASN A 227 -20.78 11.11 -1.61
C ASN A 227 -20.76 10.10 -2.78
N GLY A 228 -19.92 10.37 -3.78
CA GLY A 228 -19.73 9.52 -4.95
C GLY A 228 -20.82 9.59 -6.02
N THR A 229 -21.85 10.41 -5.83
CA THR A 229 -22.97 10.55 -6.79
C THR A 229 -23.01 11.96 -7.38
N GLU A 230 -23.21 12.09 -8.69
CA GLU A 230 -23.35 13.40 -9.33
C GLU A 230 -24.62 14.12 -8.83
N LEU A 231 -24.48 15.40 -8.49
CA LEU A 231 -25.56 16.23 -8.00
C LEU A 231 -26.46 16.72 -9.13
N ASN A 232 -27.72 16.98 -8.78
CA ASN A 232 -28.58 17.82 -9.62
C ASN A 232 -28.16 19.29 -9.48
N TYR A 233 -28.39 20.09 -10.52
CA TYR A 233 -27.97 21.48 -10.55
C TYR A 233 -29.17 22.43 -10.56
N SER A 234 -29.05 23.53 -9.80
CA SER A 234 -29.95 24.66 -9.92
C SER A 234 -29.57 25.56 -11.10
N THR A 235 -28.27 25.70 -11.34
CA THR A 235 -27.69 26.39 -12.48
C THR A 235 -26.42 25.68 -12.92
N GLN A 236 -26.23 25.57 -14.24
CA GLN A 236 -25.02 25.02 -14.84
C GLN A 236 -24.77 25.79 -16.13
N THR A 237 -23.63 26.48 -16.20
CA THR A 237 -23.23 27.31 -17.34
C THR A 237 -21.88 26.82 -17.84
N ALA A 238 -21.81 26.49 -19.13
CA ALA A 238 -20.55 26.21 -19.81
C ALA A 238 -19.82 27.51 -20.16
N GLY A 239 -18.51 27.50 -20.00
CA GLY A 239 -17.62 28.59 -20.36
C GLY A 239 -17.46 28.74 -21.89
N VAL A 240 -16.98 29.91 -22.30
CA VAL A 240 -16.65 30.25 -23.68
C VAL A 240 -15.22 30.75 -23.71
N GLY A 241 -14.49 30.32 -24.75
CA GLY A 241 -13.04 30.56 -24.84
C GLY A 241 -12.25 29.62 -23.95
N ASP A 242 -10.93 29.75 -23.95
CA ASP A 242 -10.05 28.81 -23.25
C ASP A 242 -9.96 29.16 -21.77
N MET A 243 -9.65 28.18 -20.94
CA MET A 243 -9.36 28.44 -19.53
C MET A 243 -8.23 29.46 -19.42
N VAL A 244 -8.36 30.41 -18.50
CA VAL A 244 -7.26 31.33 -18.20
C VAL A 244 -6.07 30.52 -17.67
N VAL A 245 -4.87 30.81 -18.15
CA VAL A 245 -3.63 30.07 -17.87
C VAL A 245 -2.94 30.68 -16.64
N PHE A 246 -2.39 29.84 -15.75
CA PHE A 246 -2.22 30.15 -14.31
C PHE A 246 -0.77 30.31 -13.82
N SER A 247 0.18 30.70 -14.67
CA SER A 247 1.63 30.58 -14.37
C SER A 247 2.19 31.36 -13.15
N THR A 248 1.34 32.06 -12.38
CA THR A 248 1.73 32.77 -11.15
C THR A 248 0.66 32.68 -10.06
N ASP A 249 -0.38 31.87 -10.23
CA ASP A 249 -1.52 31.87 -9.32
C ASP A 249 -1.26 31.05 -8.07
N ILE A 250 -1.86 31.46 -6.96
CA ILE A 250 -1.73 30.77 -5.68
C ILE A 250 -2.87 29.76 -5.56
N TRP A 251 -2.49 28.52 -5.25
CA TRP A 251 -3.38 27.45 -4.87
C TRP A 251 -3.52 27.41 -3.35
N SER A 252 -4.75 27.28 -2.87
CA SER A 252 -5.02 27.23 -1.44
C SER A 252 -6.16 26.30 -1.06
N ILE A 253 -6.05 25.68 0.11
CA ILE A 253 -7.08 24.85 0.75
C ILE A 253 -7.65 25.62 1.95
N GLY A 254 -8.97 25.60 2.09
CA GLY A 254 -9.69 26.21 3.23
C GLY A 254 -9.84 27.74 3.19
N PHE A 255 -9.21 28.41 2.23
CA PHE A 255 -9.24 29.86 2.11
C PHE A 255 -9.18 30.29 0.65
N GLY A 256 -9.79 31.43 0.31
CA GLY A 256 -9.74 31.96 -1.06
C GLY A 256 -9.84 33.47 -1.24
N ASN A 257 -10.20 34.23 -0.21
CA ASN A 257 -9.99 35.67 -0.05
C ASN A 257 -10.44 36.09 1.36
N THR A 258 -10.20 37.36 1.73
CA THR A 258 -10.43 37.90 3.08
C THR A 258 -11.87 37.85 3.62
N VAL A 259 -12.83 37.32 2.87
CA VAL A 259 -14.23 37.21 3.31
C VAL A 259 -14.83 35.84 3.08
N ARG A 260 -14.04 34.80 2.82
CA ARG A 260 -14.58 33.45 2.53
C ARG A 260 -13.73 32.29 3.07
N ALA A 261 -13.17 32.43 4.27
CA ALA A 261 -12.53 31.31 4.97
C ALA A 261 -13.53 30.18 5.28
N PHE A 262 -13.05 28.93 5.24
CA PHE A 262 -13.81 27.74 5.59
C PHE A 262 -13.99 27.61 7.10
N ASP A 263 -15.18 27.21 7.53
CA ASP A 263 -15.53 26.97 8.93
C ASP A 263 -15.88 25.49 9.08
N GLY A 264 -14.92 24.69 9.55
CA GLY A 264 -15.06 23.24 9.65
C GLY A 264 -13.75 22.48 9.50
N LYS A 265 -13.83 21.21 9.12
CA LYS A 265 -12.65 20.35 8.88
C LYS A 265 -12.57 19.94 7.42
N ILE A 266 -11.35 19.79 6.91
CA ILE A 266 -11.07 19.27 5.57
C ILE A 266 -10.06 18.13 5.69
N ASP A 267 -10.29 17.06 4.93
CA ASP A 267 -9.51 15.83 4.96
C ASP A 267 -9.33 15.23 3.55
N ASP A 268 -8.26 14.45 3.36
CA ASP A 268 -7.96 13.61 2.20
C ASP A 268 -8.20 14.33 0.85
N VAL A 269 -7.50 15.45 0.69
CA VAL A 269 -7.62 16.34 -0.46
C VAL A 269 -6.83 15.77 -1.64
N ARG A 270 -7.45 15.64 -2.81
CA ARG A 270 -6.79 15.16 -4.04
C ARG A 270 -7.02 16.06 -5.24
N VAL A 271 -6.02 16.13 -6.11
CA VAL A 271 -6.07 16.77 -7.42
C VAL A 271 -5.59 15.78 -8.48
N TYR A 272 -6.37 15.66 -9.55
CA TYR A 272 -6.04 14.87 -10.72
C TYR A 272 -5.91 15.76 -11.96
N ASP A 273 -4.99 15.43 -12.86
CA ASP A 273 -4.78 16.08 -14.17
C ASP A 273 -5.76 15.59 -15.26
N ARG A 274 -6.81 14.88 -14.84
CA ARG A 274 -7.84 14.30 -15.71
C ARG A 274 -9.22 14.36 -15.07
N VAL A 275 -10.23 14.18 -15.90
CA VAL A 275 -11.61 13.95 -15.45
C VAL A 275 -11.75 12.52 -14.93
N LEU A 276 -12.14 12.38 -13.67
CA LEU A 276 -12.59 11.10 -13.13
C LEU A 276 -14.00 10.77 -13.63
N SER A 277 -14.22 9.50 -13.94
CA SER A 277 -15.54 8.94 -14.26
C SER A 277 -16.46 8.92 -13.02
N SER A 278 -17.77 8.75 -13.24
CA SER A 278 -18.75 8.55 -12.16
C SER A 278 -18.41 7.37 -11.26
N GLU A 279 -17.86 6.30 -11.84
CA GLU A 279 -17.44 5.08 -11.16
C GLU A 279 -16.20 5.33 -10.30
N GLU A 280 -15.22 6.09 -10.81
CA GLU A 280 -14.04 6.50 -10.05
C GLU A 280 -14.41 7.46 -8.92
N ALA A 281 -15.31 8.41 -9.15
CA ALA A 281 -15.84 9.30 -8.11
C ALA A 281 -16.56 8.52 -7.00
N ALA A 282 -17.35 7.50 -7.36
CA ALA A 282 -17.99 6.61 -6.41
C ALA A 282 -16.98 5.78 -5.61
N ARG A 283 -15.95 5.26 -6.28
CA ARG A 283 -14.86 4.51 -5.65
C ARG A 283 -14.06 5.36 -4.68
N LEU A 284 -13.80 6.63 -5.03
CA LEU A 284 -13.07 7.57 -4.17
C LEU A 284 -13.83 7.88 -2.89
N TYR A 285 -15.15 8.06 -2.98
CA TYR A 285 -16.02 8.17 -1.80
C TYR A 285 -16.00 6.89 -0.94
N GLN A 286 -16.09 5.71 -1.57
CA GLN A 286 -16.12 4.43 -0.85
C GLN A 286 -14.82 4.16 -0.07
N LEU A 287 -13.66 4.62 -0.58
CA LEU A 287 -12.39 4.57 0.14
C LEU A 287 -12.46 5.29 1.49
N GLY A 288 -13.10 6.46 1.54
CA GLY A 288 -13.20 7.25 2.77
C GLY A 288 -14.41 6.94 3.65
N GLU A 289 -15.46 6.30 3.13
CA GLU A 289 -16.59 5.85 3.96
C GLU A 289 -16.23 4.68 4.86
N GLY A 290 -15.22 3.89 4.50
CA GLY A 290 -15.00 2.58 5.12
C GLY A 290 -16.28 1.75 5.02
N VAL A 291 -16.56 1.22 3.83
CA VAL A 291 -17.75 0.41 3.46
C VAL A 291 -18.69 0.07 4.64
N GLY A 292 -19.72 0.88 4.83
CA GLY A 292 -20.71 0.66 5.87
C GLY A 292 -21.55 -0.61 5.61
N ILE A 293 -21.44 -1.60 6.49
CA ILE A 293 -22.56 -2.47 6.85
C ILE A 293 -22.71 -2.42 8.38
N ALA A 294 -23.85 -1.90 8.81
CA ALA A 294 -24.51 -2.05 10.11
C ALA A 294 -23.65 -2.27 11.38
N THR A 295 -23.60 -1.19 12.16
CA THR A 295 -23.61 -1.09 13.64
C THR A 295 -22.44 -1.63 14.46
N THR A 296 -21.89 -0.69 15.24
CA THR A 296 -20.93 -0.83 16.36
C THR A 296 -19.57 -1.37 15.99
N HIS A 297 -18.61 -0.49 15.73
CA HIS A 297 -17.26 -0.42 16.32
C HIS A 297 -16.53 0.69 15.55
N SER A 298 -16.30 1.83 16.21
CA SER A 298 -15.47 2.93 15.68
C SER A 298 -14.08 2.40 15.28
N ALA A 299 -13.56 2.83 14.12
CA ALA A 299 -12.22 2.46 13.65
C ALA A 299 -11.20 2.65 14.78
N GLY A 300 -10.72 1.53 15.33
CA GLY A 300 -9.76 1.51 16.41
C GLY A 300 -8.35 1.57 15.84
N SER A 301 -7.36 1.76 16.71
CA SER A 301 -6.00 1.38 16.35
C SER A 301 -5.97 -0.10 15.91
N LEU A 302 -5.05 -0.51 15.05
CA LEU A 302 -4.85 -1.92 14.70
C LEU A 302 -4.40 -2.79 15.91
N SER A 303 -4.09 -2.15 17.04
CA SER A 303 -3.91 -2.79 18.34
C SER A 303 -5.22 -3.06 19.09
N ASP A 304 -6.30 -2.36 18.74
CA ASP A 304 -7.57 -2.47 19.45
C ASP A 304 -8.24 -3.81 19.09
N GLY A 305 -8.59 -4.58 20.11
CA GLY A 305 -9.20 -5.90 19.95
C GLY A 305 -8.26 -6.97 19.35
N LEU A 306 -6.97 -6.67 19.20
CA LEU A 306 -5.96 -7.63 18.76
C LEU A 306 -5.70 -8.63 19.90
N LEU A 307 -6.04 -9.90 19.67
CA LEU A 307 -5.81 -10.99 20.63
C LEU A 307 -4.50 -11.74 20.38
N GLY A 308 -4.12 -11.90 19.12
CA GLY A 308 -2.89 -12.62 18.75
C GLY A 308 -2.24 -12.00 17.53
N HIS A 309 -0.92 -11.81 17.59
CA HIS A 309 -0.12 -11.38 16.45
C HIS A 309 1.15 -12.23 16.35
N TYR A 310 1.22 -13.05 15.31
CA TYR A 310 2.31 -13.97 15.05
C TYR A 310 3.02 -13.53 13.78
N THR A 311 4.14 -12.83 13.96
CA THR A 311 4.98 -12.31 12.88
C THR A 311 5.71 -13.41 12.13
N PHE A 312 6.00 -14.53 12.80
CA PHE A 312 6.90 -15.58 12.30
C PHE A 312 8.30 -15.07 11.93
N ASP A 313 8.72 -13.97 12.54
CA ASP A 313 10.09 -13.50 12.50
C ASP A 313 10.97 -14.37 13.40
N GLY A 314 12.20 -14.66 12.99
CA GLY A 314 13.10 -15.56 13.72
C GLY A 314 13.46 -15.07 15.12
N GLN A 315 13.33 -13.78 15.41
CA GLN A 315 13.45 -13.24 16.77
C GLN A 315 12.27 -13.61 17.69
N ASP A 316 11.13 -13.90 17.08
CA ASP A 316 9.86 -14.23 17.72
C ASP A 316 9.60 -15.75 17.72
N MET A 317 10.58 -16.56 17.29
CA MET A 317 10.47 -18.02 17.22
C MET A 317 11.66 -18.73 17.86
N ASP A 318 11.41 -19.75 18.67
CA ASP A 318 12.44 -20.67 19.15
C ASP A 318 12.78 -21.73 18.09
N LEU A 319 13.64 -21.35 17.15
CA LEU A 319 14.09 -22.22 16.06
C LEU A 319 15.08 -23.32 16.51
N ALA A 320 15.53 -23.30 17.76
CA ALA A 320 16.46 -24.31 18.26
C ALA A 320 15.79 -25.67 18.47
N ASN A 321 14.48 -25.66 18.76
CA ASN A 321 13.68 -26.83 19.13
C ASN A 321 12.59 -27.14 18.10
N ALA A 322 12.42 -28.42 17.74
CA ALA A 322 11.34 -28.88 16.85
C ALA A 322 9.93 -28.76 17.50
N SER A 323 9.88 -28.32 18.76
CA SER A 323 8.65 -27.96 19.48
C SER A 323 8.82 -26.60 20.18
N GLY A 324 9.42 -25.64 19.48
CA GLY A 324 9.72 -24.31 19.99
C GLY A 324 8.49 -23.42 20.13
N GLU A 325 8.62 -22.42 20.99
CA GLU A 325 7.62 -21.37 21.22
C GLU A 325 7.65 -20.33 20.07
N ILE A 326 6.47 -19.82 19.73
CA ILE A 326 6.25 -18.69 18.82
C ILE A 326 5.61 -17.59 19.65
N LEU A 327 6.29 -16.45 19.76
CA LEU A 327 5.89 -15.35 20.60
C LEU A 327 4.69 -14.60 20.00
N ASP A 328 3.75 -14.25 20.87
CA ASP A 328 2.65 -13.35 20.54
C ASP A 328 3.07 -11.89 20.74
N LYS A 329 2.93 -11.08 19.69
CA LYS A 329 3.29 -9.66 19.66
C LYS A 329 2.13 -8.72 19.96
N SER A 330 0.93 -9.25 20.16
CA SER A 330 -0.25 -8.44 20.54
C SER A 330 -0.15 -7.86 21.96
N GLY A 331 0.67 -8.47 22.81
CA GLY A 331 0.78 -8.14 24.23
C GLY A 331 -0.08 -9.01 25.15
N ASN A 332 -0.87 -9.94 24.62
CA ASN A 332 -1.74 -10.83 25.39
C ASN A 332 -1.08 -12.14 25.83
N SER A 333 0.16 -12.39 25.40
CA SER A 333 0.96 -13.57 25.79
C SER A 333 0.36 -14.91 25.32
N ASN A 334 -0.36 -14.90 24.20
CA ASN A 334 -0.93 -16.09 23.56
C ASN A 334 0.13 -16.90 22.80
N ILE A 335 1.12 -17.44 23.52
CA ILE A 335 2.30 -18.10 22.93
C ILE A 335 1.88 -19.36 22.16
N GLY A 336 2.27 -19.42 20.88
CA GLY A 336 2.10 -20.61 20.05
C GLY A 336 3.20 -21.63 20.29
N ASN A 337 2.90 -22.91 20.13
CA ASN A 337 3.90 -23.98 20.14
C ASN A 337 3.93 -24.62 18.77
N TRP A 338 5.08 -24.54 18.09
CA TRP A 338 5.24 -25.27 16.84
C TRP A 338 5.32 -26.77 17.11
N VAL A 339 4.76 -27.59 16.23
CA VAL A 339 4.93 -29.04 16.20
C VAL A 339 5.50 -29.51 14.86
N ASN A 340 6.58 -30.30 14.91
CA ASN A 340 7.22 -31.05 13.81
C ASN A 340 8.02 -30.28 12.74
N HIS A 341 8.31 -28.99 12.93
CA HIS A 341 9.03 -28.18 11.94
C HIS A 341 10.42 -28.70 11.52
N SER A 342 10.78 -28.43 10.27
CA SER A 342 12.11 -28.62 9.69
C SER A 342 13.10 -27.43 9.82
N LYS A 343 13.06 -26.62 10.89
CA LYS A 343 14.04 -25.52 11.19
C LYS A 343 14.26 -24.44 10.11
N SER A 344 13.57 -24.44 8.97
CA SER A 344 13.76 -23.45 7.90
C SER A 344 12.69 -22.35 7.98
N THR A 345 13.06 -21.18 8.51
CA THR A 345 12.31 -19.96 8.16
C THR A 345 12.61 -19.60 6.71
N VAL A 346 11.62 -19.02 6.05
CA VAL A 346 11.74 -18.55 4.67
C VAL A 346 11.47 -17.05 4.61
N ILE A 347 11.68 -16.45 3.45
CA ILE A 347 11.37 -15.03 3.25
C ILE A 347 9.85 -14.85 3.29
N GLY A 348 9.38 -13.98 4.17
CA GLY A 348 7.97 -13.62 4.29
C GLY A 348 7.58 -12.42 3.43
N LYS A 349 6.31 -12.05 3.53
CA LYS A 349 5.78 -10.77 3.05
C LYS A 349 6.14 -9.60 3.95
N VAL A 350 6.19 -9.81 5.25
CA VAL A 350 6.66 -8.90 6.30
C VAL A 350 7.75 -9.63 7.07
N GLY A 351 9.01 -9.39 6.75
CA GLY A 351 10.11 -10.05 7.45
C GLY A 351 10.27 -11.53 7.06
N GLN A 352 10.17 -12.44 8.04
CA GLN A 352 10.29 -13.88 7.80
C GLN A 352 8.95 -14.58 7.89
N ALA A 353 8.82 -15.64 7.10
CA ALA A 353 7.65 -16.49 7.10
C ALA A 353 7.99 -17.89 7.57
N ILE A 354 6.90 -18.59 7.83
CA ILE A 354 6.89 -19.97 8.24
C ILE A 354 6.55 -20.84 7.03
N ASP A 355 7.29 -21.93 6.81
CA ASP A 355 7.02 -22.88 5.72
C ASP A 355 6.43 -24.18 6.28
N PHE A 356 5.29 -24.60 5.75
CA PHE A 356 4.60 -25.84 6.12
C PHE A 356 4.73 -26.86 4.99
N ASP A 357 5.25 -28.04 5.31
CA ASP A 357 5.55 -29.09 4.33
C ASP A 357 4.33 -29.85 3.78
N GLY A 358 3.11 -29.56 4.29
CA GLY A 358 1.89 -30.25 3.93
C GLY A 358 1.76 -31.68 4.47
N VAL A 359 2.65 -32.12 5.37
CA VAL A 359 2.68 -33.49 5.91
C VAL A 359 2.26 -33.51 7.38
N ASN A 360 2.98 -32.81 8.26
CA ASN A 360 2.75 -32.91 9.71
C ASN A 360 3.02 -31.63 10.50
N ASP A 361 3.41 -30.55 9.83
CA ASP A 361 3.65 -29.25 10.45
C ASP A 361 2.35 -28.56 10.88
N TYR A 362 2.34 -28.00 12.10
CA TYR A 362 1.31 -27.09 12.59
C TYR A 362 1.79 -26.29 13.79
N ILE A 363 1.12 -25.17 14.08
CA ILE A 363 1.28 -24.44 15.35
C ILE A 363 0.06 -24.70 16.21
N SER A 364 0.28 -24.90 17.51
CA SER A 364 -0.76 -25.07 18.53
C SER A 364 -0.72 -23.89 19.48
N LEU A 365 -1.77 -23.07 19.51
CA LEU A 365 -1.92 -21.98 20.50
C LEU A 365 -2.46 -22.51 21.84
N GLY A 366 -2.88 -23.77 21.90
CA GLY A 366 -3.33 -24.41 23.13
C GLY A 366 -4.78 -24.06 23.48
N GLN A 367 -5.10 -24.22 24.77
CA GLN A 367 -6.44 -24.01 25.36
C GLN A 367 -6.67 -22.56 25.81
N ASP A 368 -6.16 -21.58 25.06
CA ASP A 368 -6.32 -20.19 25.46
C ASP A 368 -7.78 -19.73 25.32
N ALA A 369 -8.37 -19.30 26.44
CA ALA A 369 -9.79 -18.98 26.51
C ALA A 369 -10.16 -17.73 25.68
N ASP A 370 -9.26 -16.76 25.55
CA ASP A 370 -9.55 -15.52 24.84
C ASP A 370 -9.54 -15.76 23.32
N ILE A 371 -8.60 -16.55 22.80
CA ILE A 371 -8.57 -16.91 21.38
C ILE A 371 -9.67 -17.91 21.02
N LEU A 372 -10.00 -18.85 21.92
CA LEU A 372 -11.08 -19.82 21.70
C LEU A 372 -12.48 -19.21 21.65
N ASP A 373 -12.62 -17.98 22.15
CA ASP A 373 -13.86 -17.20 22.13
C ASP A 373 -13.96 -16.26 20.92
N VAL A 374 -13.08 -16.36 19.92
CA VAL A 374 -13.21 -15.57 18.67
C VAL A 374 -14.08 -16.29 17.65
N MET A 375 -15.00 -15.56 17.01
CA MET A 375 -15.90 -16.08 15.97
C MET A 375 -16.70 -17.33 16.37
N THR A 376 -17.25 -17.35 17.59
CA THR A 376 -18.08 -18.42 18.16
C THR A 376 -19.58 -18.13 17.98
N ASN A 377 -20.44 -18.89 18.68
CA ASN A 377 -21.89 -18.73 18.63
C ASN A 377 -22.39 -17.42 19.24
N ASP A 378 -21.61 -16.78 20.11
CA ASP A 378 -21.93 -15.52 20.77
C ASP A 378 -20.93 -14.40 20.49
N SER A 379 -19.77 -14.69 19.89
CA SER A 379 -18.77 -13.67 19.54
C SER A 379 -18.66 -13.35 18.04
N GLU A 380 -17.99 -12.23 17.77
CA GLU A 380 -17.54 -11.79 16.44
C GLU A 380 -16.01 -11.82 16.35
N GLY A 381 -15.46 -11.51 15.18
CA GLY A 381 -14.00 -11.39 15.08
C GLY A 381 -13.49 -11.22 13.66
N THR A 382 -12.16 -11.11 13.57
CA THR A 382 -11.40 -11.07 12.31
C THR A 382 -10.16 -11.93 12.38
N LEU A 383 -9.89 -12.67 11.32
CA LEU A 383 -8.63 -13.40 11.09
C LEU A 383 -7.98 -12.84 9.84
N CYS A 384 -6.69 -12.51 9.91
CA CYS A 384 -5.91 -12.04 8.78
C CYS A 384 -4.57 -12.77 8.72
N SER A 385 -4.06 -13.04 7.53
CA SER A 385 -2.71 -13.57 7.32
C SER A 385 -2.29 -13.36 5.88
N TRP A 386 -0.99 -13.19 5.68
CA TRP A 386 -0.37 -13.42 4.38
C TRP A 386 -0.17 -14.92 4.16
N PHE A 387 -0.47 -15.39 2.97
CA PHE A 387 -0.23 -16.78 2.60
C PHE A 387 0.34 -16.88 1.19
N ASN A 388 1.15 -17.89 0.97
CA ASN A 388 1.58 -18.37 -0.33
C ASN A 388 1.49 -19.90 -0.29
N THR A 389 0.82 -20.50 -1.26
CA THR A 389 0.58 -21.94 -1.25
C THR A 389 1.38 -22.64 -2.33
N ASP A 390 1.94 -23.80 -2.01
CA ASP A 390 2.75 -24.58 -2.93
C ASP A 390 1.89 -25.53 -3.78
N VAL A 391 0.66 -25.80 -3.34
CA VAL A 391 -0.24 -26.79 -3.95
C VAL A 391 -1.67 -26.27 -4.00
N LEU A 392 -2.29 -26.41 -5.17
CA LEU A 392 -3.73 -26.32 -5.37
C LEU A 392 -4.19 -27.61 -6.06
N SER A 393 -4.66 -28.61 -5.30
CA SER A 393 -5.12 -29.88 -5.87
C SER A 393 -6.50 -29.74 -6.50
N ALA A 394 -6.56 -29.69 -7.84
CA ALA A 394 -7.82 -29.67 -8.60
C ALA A 394 -8.52 -31.05 -8.71
N THR A 395 -7.92 -32.11 -8.16
CA THR A 395 -8.29 -33.51 -8.46
C THR A 395 -9.06 -34.24 -7.37
N SER A 396 -9.09 -33.71 -6.14
CA SER A 396 -9.86 -34.23 -5.00
C SER A 396 -10.32 -33.05 -4.13
N ALA A 397 -11.43 -33.22 -3.39
CA ALA A 397 -11.91 -32.21 -2.45
C ALA A 397 -11.04 -32.22 -1.18
N GLU A 398 -9.89 -31.56 -1.24
CA GLU A 398 -9.01 -31.35 -0.08
C GLU A 398 -9.02 -29.88 0.33
N ASP A 399 -9.36 -29.63 1.59
CA ASP A 399 -9.31 -28.31 2.21
C ASP A 399 -7.94 -28.14 2.87
N TYR A 400 -7.19 -27.10 2.51
CA TYR A 400 -5.92 -26.72 3.12
C TYR A 400 -6.18 -25.67 4.21
N SER A 401 -6.13 -26.09 5.47
CA SER A 401 -6.46 -25.23 6.61
C SER A 401 -5.32 -24.26 6.96
N ILE A 402 -5.59 -22.96 6.84
CA ILE A 402 -4.71 -21.90 7.36
C ILE A 402 -4.89 -21.78 8.87
N PHE A 403 -6.15 -21.76 9.33
CA PHE A 403 -6.51 -21.61 10.75
C PHE A 403 -7.68 -22.51 11.11
N SER A 404 -7.60 -23.20 12.25
CA SER A 404 -8.68 -24.03 12.79
C SER A 404 -8.80 -23.89 14.30
N MET A 405 -10.01 -24.09 14.81
CA MET A 405 -10.25 -24.25 16.24
C MET A 405 -10.94 -25.60 16.47
N MET A 406 -10.40 -26.35 17.42
CA MET A 406 -10.89 -27.65 17.84
C MET A 406 -11.58 -27.52 19.19
N TYR A 407 -12.65 -28.27 19.42
CA TYR A 407 -13.35 -28.37 20.71
C TYR A 407 -13.55 -29.85 21.07
N ILE A 408 -13.72 -30.18 22.35
CA ILE A 408 -14.11 -31.54 22.75
C ILE A 408 -15.41 -31.94 22.01
N GLY A 409 -15.36 -33.03 21.23
CA GLY A 409 -16.52 -33.55 20.50
C GLY A 409 -16.61 -33.18 19.00
N GLY A 410 -15.73 -32.33 18.46
CA GLY A 410 -15.63 -32.10 17.01
C GLY A 410 -14.71 -30.94 16.58
N THR A 411 -14.22 -31.01 15.35
CA THR A 411 -13.33 -30.01 14.73
C THR A 411 -14.13 -28.96 13.95
N GLN A 412 -13.80 -27.67 14.08
CA GLN A 412 -14.26 -26.59 13.21
C GLN A 412 -13.15 -26.20 12.20
N SER A 413 -13.50 -26.00 10.92
CA SER A 413 -12.57 -25.39 9.94
C SER A 413 -12.85 -23.89 9.86
N ILE A 414 -12.32 -23.08 10.78
CA ILE A 414 -12.67 -21.65 10.77
C ILE A 414 -12.13 -20.93 9.53
N PHE A 415 -10.97 -21.29 8.98
CA PHE A 415 -10.49 -20.63 7.77
C PHE A 415 -9.56 -21.50 6.92
N SER A 416 -9.95 -21.76 5.67
CA SER A 416 -9.21 -22.64 4.76
C SER A 416 -9.24 -22.16 3.32
N ILE A 417 -8.21 -22.52 2.57
CA ILE A 417 -8.19 -22.43 1.12
C ILE A 417 -8.52 -23.81 0.55
N SER A 418 -9.39 -23.88 -0.46
CA SER A 418 -9.75 -25.14 -1.11
C SER A 418 -9.73 -24.96 -2.62
N ALA A 419 -9.20 -25.94 -3.35
CA ALA A 419 -9.17 -25.97 -4.81
C ALA A 419 -10.04 -27.12 -5.36
N ALA A 420 -11.23 -27.33 -4.78
CA ALA A 420 -12.06 -28.46 -5.14
C ALA A 420 -12.59 -28.34 -6.58
N TRP A 421 -12.38 -29.38 -7.39
CA TRP A 421 -12.95 -29.50 -8.75
C TRP A 421 -12.55 -28.37 -9.71
N GLY A 422 -11.38 -27.76 -9.50
CA GLY A 422 -10.87 -26.68 -10.34
C GLY A 422 -11.47 -25.30 -10.04
N VAL A 423 -12.03 -25.10 -8.84
CA VAL A 423 -12.45 -23.80 -8.34
C VAL A 423 -11.65 -23.48 -7.09
N GLU A 424 -10.83 -22.44 -7.14
CA GLU A 424 -10.12 -21.91 -5.97
C GLU A 424 -11.10 -21.11 -5.12
N THR A 425 -11.24 -21.49 -3.85
CA THR A 425 -12.18 -20.89 -2.91
C THR A 425 -11.49 -20.47 -1.62
N LEU A 426 -11.90 -19.32 -1.10
CA LEU A 426 -11.78 -19.02 0.34
C LEU A 426 -13.01 -19.58 1.04
N ARG A 427 -12.78 -20.29 2.13
CA ARG A 427 -13.82 -20.93 2.92
C ARG A 427 -13.74 -20.49 4.38
N PHE A 428 -14.91 -20.19 4.92
CA PHE A 428 -15.14 -20.01 6.34
C PHE A 428 -16.25 -20.98 6.78
N ARG A 429 -15.96 -21.87 7.73
CA ARG A 429 -16.92 -22.88 8.21
C ARG A 429 -17.12 -22.75 9.72
N GLY A 430 -18.39 -22.68 10.14
CA GLY A 430 -18.80 -22.79 11.53
C GLY A 430 -19.48 -24.12 11.82
N GLY A 431 -19.20 -24.71 12.98
CA GLY A 431 -19.83 -25.96 13.46
C GLY A 431 -18.97 -27.21 13.32
N ASN A 432 -19.52 -28.36 13.73
CA ASN A 432 -18.77 -29.62 13.90
C ASN A 432 -18.89 -30.56 12.69
N ALA A 433 -18.16 -31.68 12.73
CA ALA A 433 -18.13 -32.70 11.67
C ALA A 433 -19.51 -33.29 11.29
N TYR A 434 -20.53 -33.17 12.15
CA TYR A 434 -21.88 -33.69 11.91
C TYR A 434 -22.89 -32.59 11.54
N LEU A 435 -22.66 -31.34 11.96
CA LEU A 435 -23.53 -30.19 11.75
C LEU A 435 -22.68 -28.92 11.54
N TYR A 436 -22.66 -28.40 10.30
CA TYR A 436 -21.85 -27.24 9.93
C TYR A 436 -22.62 -26.25 9.04
N THR A 437 -22.12 -25.02 8.96
CA THR A 437 -22.48 -23.98 7.97
C THR A 437 -21.22 -23.53 7.26
N ASP A 438 -21.31 -23.28 5.94
CA ASP A 438 -20.18 -22.90 5.10
C ASP A 438 -20.47 -21.58 4.39
N ALA A 439 -19.49 -20.69 4.42
CA ALA A 439 -19.37 -19.53 3.56
C ALA A 439 -18.22 -19.80 2.60
N LEU A 440 -18.50 -19.75 1.29
CA LEU A 440 -17.56 -20.06 0.22
C LEU A 440 -17.55 -18.90 -0.78
N LEU A 441 -16.37 -18.48 -1.19
CA LEU A 441 -16.17 -17.55 -2.29
C LEU A 441 -15.20 -18.16 -3.29
N GLY A 442 -15.68 -18.45 -4.50
CA GLY A 442 -14.90 -19.09 -5.58
C GLY A 442 -14.47 -18.13 -6.69
N ASP A 443 -13.79 -18.68 -7.70
CA ASP A 443 -13.24 -17.98 -8.88
C ASP A 443 -12.22 -16.89 -8.53
N LEU A 444 -11.43 -17.10 -7.48
CA LEU A 444 -10.43 -16.14 -7.00
C LEU A 444 -9.14 -16.12 -7.82
N ASN A 445 -8.94 -17.08 -8.74
CA ASN A 445 -7.73 -17.23 -9.57
C ASN A 445 -6.44 -17.19 -8.71
N ILE A 446 -6.48 -17.88 -7.56
CA ILE A 446 -5.32 -18.03 -6.68
C ILE A 446 -4.28 -18.88 -7.41
N GLN A 447 -3.02 -18.45 -7.34
CA GLN A 447 -1.90 -19.13 -8.00
C GLN A 447 -0.97 -19.69 -6.92
N ILE A 448 -0.41 -20.88 -7.18
CA ILE A 448 0.66 -21.41 -6.32
C ILE A 448 1.90 -20.53 -6.41
N ASN A 449 2.75 -20.57 -5.38
CA ASN A 449 4.01 -19.82 -5.30
C ASN A 449 3.83 -18.30 -5.43
N ARG A 450 2.63 -17.80 -5.09
CA ARG A 450 2.31 -16.37 -5.05
C ARG A 450 1.70 -16.03 -3.71
N TRP A 451 2.21 -14.96 -3.14
CA TRP A 451 1.69 -14.37 -1.93
C TRP A 451 0.41 -13.58 -2.15
N TYR A 452 -0.51 -13.75 -1.23
CA TYR A 452 -1.76 -13.02 -1.10
C TYR A 452 -1.96 -12.65 0.36
N HIS A 453 -2.57 -11.48 0.61
CA HIS A 453 -3.09 -11.16 1.93
C HIS A 453 -4.55 -11.55 1.98
N THR A 454 -4.99 -12.22 3.03
CA THR A 454 -6.38 -12.59 3.17
C THR A 454 -6.89 -12.28 4.57
N CYS A 455 -8.13 -11.81 4.63
CA CYS A 455 -8.85 -11.67 5.87
C CYS A 455 -10.25 -12.25 5.74
N VAL A 456 -10.78 -12.74 6.86
CA VAL A 456 -12.20 -13.03 7.03
C VAL A 456 -12.70 -12.36 8.28
N THR A 457 -13.80 -11.62 8.16
CA THR A 457 -14.55 -11.11 9.31
C THR A 457 -15.82 -11.92 9.48
N ASN A 458 -16.26 -12.13 10.73
CA ASN A 458 -17.56 -12.73 11.04
C ASN A 458 -18.38 -11.74 11.85
N THR A 459 -19.32 -11.07 11.20
CA THR A 459 -20.18 -10.05 11.82
C THR A 459 -21.46 -10.67 12.34
N VAL A 460 -21.75 -10.44 13.60
CA VAL A 460 -22.97 -10.89 14.26
C VAL A 460 -24.16 -10.05 13.84
N ILE A 461 -25.20 -10.68 13.30
CA ILE A 461 -26.45 -10.00 12.93
C ILE A 461 -27.50 -10.17 14.02
N ASP A 462 -27.71 -11.40 14.46
CA ASP A 462 -28.65 -11.74 15.53
C ASP A 462 -28.24 -13.06 16.24
N SER A 463 -29.11 -13.59 17.11
CA SER A 463 -28.87 -14.83 17.85
C SER A 463 -28.81 -16.10 16.99
N THR A 464 -29.08 -15.99 15.69
CA THR A 464 -29.17 -17.11 14.74
C THR A 464 -28.34 -16.90 13.47
N ASN A 465 -28.00 -15.66 13.10
CA ASN A 465 -27.35 -15.33 11.85
C ASN A 465 -26.08 -14.48 12.04
N SER A 466 -25.05 -14.78 11.26
CA SER A 466 -23.87 -13.93 11.05
C SER A 466 -23.61 -13.76 9.55
N THR A 467 -22.73 -12.83 9.23
CA THR A 467 -22.21 -12.62 7.87
C THR A 467 -20.70 -12.76 7.90
N ALA A 468 -20.17 -13.68 7.11
CA ALA A 468 -18.75 -13.72 6.80
C ALA A 468 -18.43 -12.75 5.65
N THR A 469 -17.42 -11.90 5.82
CA THR A 469 -16.89 -11.03 4.77
C THR A 469 -15.47 -11.46 4.44
N PHE A 470 -15.18 -11.66 3.15
CA PHE A 470 -13.89 -12.11 2.67
C PHE A 470 -13.13 -10.97 2.00
N TYR A 471 -11.83 -10.91 2.28
CA TYR A 471 -10.91 -9.96 1.70
C TYR A 471 -9.73 -10.69 1.06
N LEU A 472 -9.28 -10.21 -0.08
CA LEU A 472 -8.06 -10.65 -0.76
C LEU A 472 -7.28 -9.41 -1.17
N ASP A 473 -6.00 -9.36 -0.84
CA ASP A 473 -5.09 -8.26 -1.12
C ASP A 473 -5.63 -6.89 -0.66
N GLY A 474 -6.19 -6.86 0.55
CA GLY A 474 -6.73 -5.64 1.17
C GLY A 474 -8.08 -5.20 0.61
N VAL A 475 -8.66 -5.93 -0.34
CA VAL A 475 -9.94 -5.57 -0.99
C VAL A 475 -11.02 -6.58 -0.62
N ARG A 476 -12.22 -6.09 -0.28
CA ARG A 476 -13.40 -6.93 -0.06
C ARG A 476 -13.80 -7.64 -1.35
N VAL A 477 -13.76 -8.98 -1.34
CA VAL A 477 -14.06 -9.82 -2.50
C VAL A 477 -15.46 -10.46 -2.46
N GLY A 478 -16.10 -10.52 -1.29
CA GLY A 478 -17.47 -11.01 -1.17
C GLY A 478 -17.98 -11.18 0.26
N THR A 479 -19.25 -11.54 0.38
CA THR A 479 -19.91 -11.86 1.67
C THR A 479 -20.82 -13.07 1.55
N ALA A 480 -20.97 -13.81 2.64
CA ALA A 480 -21.91 -14.93 2.74
C ALA A 480 -22.56 -14.99 4.12
N SER A 481 -23.85 -15.33 4.16
CA SER A 481 -24.60 -15.49 5.41
C SER A 481 -24.39 -16.88 6.00
N LEU A 482 -24.33 -16.95 7.33
CA LEU A 482 -24.06 -18.15 8.10
C LEU A 482 -25.11 -18.35 9.19
N ASP A 483 -25.41 -19.62 9.48
CA ASP A 483 -26.28 -20.04 10.57
C ASP A 483 -25.46 -20.20 11.86
N ARG A 484 -25.50 -19.18 12.73
CA ARG A 484 -24.74 -19.13 13.98
C ARG A 484 -25.15 -20.17 14.99
N THR A 485 -26.35 -20.72 14.89
CA THR A 485 -26.81 -21.76 15.83
C THR A 485 -26.00 -23.05 15.72
N ARG A 486 -25.18 -23.18 14.67
CA ARG A 486 -24.28 -24.31 14.44
C ARG A 486 -22.90 -24.12 15.04
N PHE A 487 -22.53 -22.90 15.41
CA PHE A 487 -21.26 -22.63 16.08
C PHE A 487 -21.34 -23.19 17.52
N PRO A 488 -20.27 -23.80 18.03
CA PRO A 488 -20.22 -24.24 19.42
C PRO A 488 -20.01 -23.06 20.38
N ASP A 489 -20.37 -23.30 21.63
CA ASP A 489 -20.08 -22.43 22.77
C ASP A 489 -18.61 -22.64 23.20
N PRO A 490 -17.84 -21.56 23.47
CA PRO A 490 -16.43 -21.64 23.90
C PRO A 490 -16.20 -22.39 25.23
N GLY A 491 -17.24 -22.71 26.00
CA GLY A 491 -17.17 -23.35 27.32
C GLY A 491 -16.66 -24.80 27.41
N GLU A 492 -16.04 -25.35 26.35
CA GLU A 492 -15.43 -26.70 26.36
C GLU A 492 -13.95 -26.66 25.93
N ASP A 493 -13.11 -27.50 26.55
CA ASP A 493 -11.66 -27.54 26.27
C ASP A 493 -11.40 -27.62 24.75
N GLY A 494 -10.62 -26.68 24.23
CA GLY A 494 -10.36 -26.55 22.80
C GLY A 494 -8.88 -26.52 22.44
N ASN A 495 -8.55 -26.44 21.16
CA ASN A 495 -7.19 -26.13 20.74
C ASN A 495 -7.22 -25.38 19.42
N VAL A 496 -6.47 -24.31 19.32
CA VAL A 496 -6.37 -23.50 18.11
C VAL A 496 -5.12 -23.91 17.35
N LEU A 497 -5.29 -24.28 16.08
CA LEU A 497 -4.20 -24.68 15.21
C LEU A 497 -4.04 -23.74 14.03
N ILE A 498 -2.79 -23.47 13.68
CA ILE A 498 -2.38 -22.78 12.44
C ILE A 498 -1.69 -23.81 11.54
N GLY A 499 -2.05 -23.82 10.26
CA GLY A 499 -1.49 -24.75 9.26
C GLY A 499 -2.08 -26.16 9.26
N ALA A 500 -3.08 -26.45 10.10
CA ALA A 500 -3.71 -27.78 10.17
C ALA A 500 -5.19 -27.71 10.53
N PHE A 501 -5.98 -28.66 10.01
CA PHE A 501 -7.39 -28.84 10.41
C PHE A 501 -7.56 -29.44 11.80
N ASN A 502 -6.82 -30.52 12.09
CA ASN A 502 -6.66 -31.09 13.43
C ASN A 502 -5.34 -31.85 13.51
N ALA A 503 -4.83 -32.11 14.72
CA ALA A 503 -3.52 -32.73 14.95
C ALA A 503 -3.34 -34.13 14.30
N GLY A 504 -4.42 -34.84 13.97
CA GLY A 504 -4.38 -36.17 13.33
C GLY A 504 -4.84 -36.24 11.86
N ALA A 505 -5.29 -35.13 11.27
CA ALA A 505 -5.84 -35.08 9.92
C ALA A 505 -4.78 -35.02 8.83
N SER A 506 -5.13 -35.45 7.61
CA SER A 506 -4.32 -35.25 6.41
C SER A 506 -4.48 -33.86 5.78
N GLN A 507 -5.43 -33.07 6.25
CA GLN A 507 -5.68 -31.70 5.80
C GLN A 507 -4.67 -30.75 6.47
N ARG A 508 -3.53 -30.56 5.80
CA ARG A 508 -2.38 -29.76 6.23
C ARG A 508 -2.12 -28.66 5.23
N PHE A 509 -1.83 -27.46 5.68
CA PHE A 509 -1.39 -26.40 4.79
C PHE A 509 -0.05 -26.79 4.17
N ASN A 510 0.09 -26.56 2.87
CA ASN A 510 1.34 -26.77 2.13
C ASN A 510 1.72 -25.44 1.48
N GLY A 511 2.83 -24.88 1.95
CA GLY A 511 3.34 -23.56 1.59
C GLY A 511 3.56 -22.69 2.82
N THR A 512 3.64 -21.40 2.59
CA THR A 512 4.17 -20.41 3.53
C THR A 512 3.11 -19.49 4.09
N LEU A 513 3.15 -19.23 5.40
CA LEU A 513 2.31 -18.24 6.08
C LEU A 513 3.15 -17.11 6.66
N ASP A 514 2.55 -15.93 6.73
CA ASP A 514 3.17 -14.76 7.33
C ASP A 514 2.14 -13.89 8.07
N ASP A 515 2.62 -13.22 9.11
CA ASP A 515 2.01 -12.08 9.77
C ASP A 515 0.53 -12.30 10.16
N MET A 516 0.28 -13.42 10.84
CA MET A 516 -1.07 -13.84 11.24
C MET A 516 -1.58 -12.98 12.39
N ARG A 517 -2.81 -12.48 12.25
CA ARG A 517 -3.50 -11.69 13.28
C ARG A 517 -4.90 -12.20 13.57
N ILE A 518 -5.25 -12.15 14.84
CA ILE A 518 -6.54 -12.59 15.40
C ILE A 518 -7.13 -11.43 16.18
N TYR A 519 -8.35 -11.03 15.83
CA TYR A 519 -9.08 -9.95 16.47
C TYR A 519 -10.40 -10.43 17.06
N ASN A 520 -10.74 -9.96 18.26
CA ASN A 520 -12.06 -10.17 18.89
C ASN A 520 -13.13 -9.17 18.41
N ARG A 521 -12.86 -8.47 17.31
CA ARG A 521 -13.77 -7.52 16.68
C ARG A 521 -13.75 -7.68 15.18
N VAL A 522 -14.81 -7.18 14.55
CA VAL A 522 -14.87 -7.02 13.10
C VAL A 522 -13.95 -5.84 12.71
N LEU A 523 -12.93 -6.11 11.90
CA LEU A 523 -12.15 -5.06 11.25
C LEU A 523 -12.96 -4.47 10.11
N SER A 524 -12.83 -3.16 9.95
CA SER A 524 -13.34 -2.43 8.80
C SER A 524 -12.50 -2.68 7.54
N ASP A 525 -13.06 -2.38 6.37
CA ASP A 525 -12.35 -2.49 5.08
C ASP A 525 -11.03 -1.69 5.08
N ILE A 526 -10.99 -0.52 5.74
CA ILE A 526 -9.80 0.32 5.83
C ILE A 526 -8.74 -0.29 6.76
N GLU A 527 -9.13 -0.91 7.86
CA GLU A 527 -8.20 -1.60 8.76
C GLU A 527 -7.61 -2.83 8.07
N VAL A 528 -8.41 -3.57 7.30
CA VAL A 528 -7.92 -4.69 6.46
C VAL A 528 -6.99 -4.19 5.34
N GLN A 529 -7.29 -3.05 4.73
CA GLN A 529 -6.42 -2.42 3.73
C GLN A 529 -5.11 -1.94 4.35
N HIS A 530 -5.12 -1.34 5.54
CA HIS A 530 -3.91 -0.96 6.26
C HIS A 530 -3.05 -2.18 6.60
N LEU A 531 -3.65 -3.29 7.04
CA LEU A 531 -2.92 -4.55 7.26
C LEU A 531 -2.30 -5.10 5.98
N TYR A 532 -3.02 -5.04 4.86
CA TYR A 532 -2.44 -5.38 3.56
C TYR A 532 -1.26 -4.48 3.21
N GLN A 533 -1.41 -3.16 3.36
CA GLN A 533 -0.34 -2.20 3.03
C GLN A 533 0.90 -2.36 3.92
N GLN A 534 0.80 -2.96 5.11
CA GLN A 534 1.96 -3.30 5.94
C GLN A 534 2.86 -4.39 5.34
N GLY A 535 2.30 -5.30 4.53
CA GLY A 535 3.06 -6.40 3.88
C GLY A 535 3.16 -6.33 2.36
N VAL A 536 2.54 -5.31 1.75
CA VAL A 536 3.01 -4.80 0.48
C VAL A 536 4.27 -4.02 0.82
N PRO A 537 5.45 -4.38 0.30
CA PRO A 537 6.59 -3.48 0.38
C PRO A 537 6.09 -2.13 -0.11
N THR A 538 6.17 -1.06 0.70
CA THR A 538 5.90 0.29 0.21
C THR A 538 6.85 0.49 -0.95
N LYS A 539 6.31 0.24 -2.13
CA LYS A 539 7.04 0.20 -3.37
C LYS A 539 7.08 1.64 -3.80
N ILE A 540 8.00 2.41 -3.23
CA ILE A 540 8.50 3.55 -3.98
C ILE A 540 9.38 2.95 -5.09
N ALA A 541 8.72 2.70 -6.22
CA ALA A 541 9.27 2.46 -7.54
C ALA A 541 10.18 1.22 -7.74
N THR A 542 9.61 0.05 -8.12
CA THR A 542 10.33 -0.83 -9.09
C THR A 542 10.06 -0.42 -10.54
N THR A 543 9.31 0.66 -10.73
CA THR A 543 9.33 1.42 -11.96
C THR A 543 9.76 2.80 -11.53
N LEU A 544 11.03 3.12 -11.76
CA LEU A 544 11.48 4.51 -11.71
C LEU A 544 10.44 5.32 -12.48
N PRO A 545 9.97 6.46 -11.95
CA PRO A 545 9.16 7.39 -12.72
C PRO A 545 9.83 7.54 -14.08
N SER A 546 9.05 7.48 -15.16
CA SER A 546 9.58 7.79 -16.49
C SER A 546 9.99 9.26 -16.47
N GLY A 547 11.26 9.51 -16.13
CA GLY A 547 11.79 10.80 -15.66
C GLY A 547 13.28 10.73 -15.33
N SER A 548 13.84 11.81 -14.77
CA SER A 548 15.30 12.06 -14.71
C SER A 548 16.11 10.95 -14.01
N LEU A 549 15.58 10.30 -12.97
CA LEU A 549 16.24 9.20 -12.24
C LEU A 549 16.33 7.88 -13.02
N ALA A 550 15.57 7.68 -14.10
CA ALA A 550 15.79 6.54 -15.00
C ALA A 550 16.94 6.82 -15.98
N THR A 551 17.28 8.09 -16.21
CA THR A 551 18.32 8.48 -17.16
C THR A 551 19.69 8.21 -16.57
N GLY A 552 20.52 7.47 -17.31
CA GLY A 552 21.88 7.16 -16.91
C GLY A 552 22.00 6.16 -15.76
N LEU A 553 20.92 5.47 -15.39
CA LEU A 553 20.99 4.37 -14.42
C LEU A 553 21.69 3.17 -15.08
N VAL A 554 22.76 2.71 -14.43
CA VAL A 554 23.61 1.62 -14.89
C VAL A 554 23.23 0.31 -14.19
N GLY A 555 22.86 0.36 -12.92
CA GLY A 555 22.42 -0.81 -12.16
C GLY A 555 21.65 -0.41 -10.91
N HIS A 556 20.65 -1.21 -10.56
CA HIS A 556 19.84 -1.09 -9.34
C HIS A 556 19.68 -2.48 -8.72
N TRP A 557 20.36 -2.70 -7.60
CA TRP A 557 20.30 -3.92 -6.81
C TRP A 557 19.52 -3.62 -5.53
N THR A 558 18.25 -4.00 -5.55
CA THR A 558 17.31 -3.83 -4.42
C THR A 558 17.71 -4.69 -3.23
N PHE A 559 18.24 -5.89 -3.51
CA PHE A 559 18.45 -6.97 -2.54
C PHE A 559 17.16 -7.56 -1.96
N ASP A 560 16.03 -7.27 -2.60
CA ASP A 560 14.73 -7.79 -2.23
C ASP A 560 14.56 -9.27 -2.59
N GLY A 561 13.73 -9.99 -1.85
CA GLY A 561 13.66 -11.45 -1.94
C GLY A 561 13.28 -11.99 -3.32
N SER A 562 12.54 -11.25 -4.14
CA SER A 562 12.29 -11.62 -5.55
C SER A 562 13.49 -11.42 -6.46
N ASP A 563 14.40 -10.53 -6.05
CA ASP A 563 15.58 -10.10 -6.79
C ASP A 563 16.82 -10.85 -6.31
N MET A 564 16.67 -11.77 -5.35
CA MET A 564 17.74 -12.60 -4.78
C MET A 564 17.44 -14.09 -5.02
N ASP A 565 18.29 -14.79 -5.79
CA ASP A 565 18.25 -16.26 -5.89
C ASP A 565 19.34 -16.87 -5.03
N LEU A 566 18.99 -17.27 -3.81
CA LEU A 566 19.89 -17.92 -2.85
C LEU A 566 19.91 -19.45 -2.95
N SER A 567 19.38 -20.03 -4.04
CA SER A 567 19.27 -21.49 -4.22
C SER A 567 20.63 -22.20 -4.33
N ASN A 568 21.72 -21.45 -4.50
CA ASN A 568 23.07 -21.99 -4.63
C ASN A 568 24.09 -21.17 -3.83
N SER A 569 25.32 -21.70 -3.69
CA SER A 569 26.38 -21.11 -2.86
C SER A 569 26.92 -19.75 -3.36
N THR A 570 26.52 -19.30 -4.55
CA THR A 570 26.81 -17.99 -5.13
C THR A 570 25.47 -17.36 -5.47
N GLY A 571 24.85 -16.68 -4.50
CA GLY A 571 23.46 -16.22 -4.65
C GLY A 571 23.36 -15.21 -5.79
N GLU A 572 22.39 -15.34 -6.70
CA GLU A 572 22.20 -14.35 -7.77
C GLU A 572 21.53 -13.10 -7.20
N VAL A 573 22.03 -11.93 -7.58
CA VAL A 573 21.47 -10.62 -7.23
C VAL A 573 21.03 -9.93 -8.50
N SER A 574 19.72 -9.89 -8.74
CA SER A 574 19.12 -9.28 -9.92
C SER A 574 19.35 -7.77 -9.95
N ASP A 575 19.69 -7.27 -11.13
CA ASP A 575 19.65 -5.84 -11.44
C ASP A 575 18.25 -5.49 -11.95
N SER A 576 17.46 -4.79 -11.15
CA SER A 576 16.07 -4.41 -11.48
C SER A 576 15.98 -3.38 -12.60
N SER A 577 17.10 -2.71 -12.95
CA SER A 577 17.17 -1.68 -13.99
C SER A 577 17.64 -2.20 -15.35
N GLY A 578 18.22 -3.40 -15.41
CA GLY A 578 18.96 -3.81 -16.60
C GLY A 578 19.54 -5.23 -16.54
N THR A 579 20.79 -5.37 -17.00
CA THR A 579 21.43 -6.68 -17.20
C THR A 579 22.64 -6.91 -16.31
N ASN A 580 22.95 -6.01 -15.37
CA ASN A 580 24.13 -6.10 -14.51
C ASN A 580 23.87 -6.96 -13.25
N THR A 581 23.19 -8.09 -13.44
CA THR A 581 22.95 -9.09 -12.40
C THR A 581 24.29 -9.55 -11.82
N GLY A 582 24.37 -9.55 -10.49
CA GLY A 582 25.57 -9.90 -9.73
C GLY A 582 25.49 -11.26 -9.05
N ASN A 583 26.60 -11.68 -8.46
CA ASN A 583 26.69 -12.86 -7.61
C ASN A 583 27.13 -12.46 -6.21
N TRP A 584 26.39 -12.84 -5.18
CA TRP A 584 26.77 -12.71 -3.78
C TRP A 584 27.75 -13.82 -3.41
N ILE A 585 28.96 -13.44 -3.02
CA ILE A 585 30.11 -14.30 -2.73
C ILE A 585 30.45 -14.21 -1.23
N GLY A 586 30.87 -15.32 -0.62
CA GLY A 586 31.29 -15.39 0.79
C GLY A 586 30.13 -15.65 1.77
N HIS A 587 28.90 -15.39 1.33
CA HIS A 587 27.73 -15.37 2.20
C HIS A 587 27.37 -16.74 2.81
N THR A 588 26.81 -16.70 4.03
CA THR A 588 26.32 -17.86 4.77
C THR A 588 24.79 -17.85 4.99
N ASN A 589 24.04 -17.25 4.04
CA ASN A 589 22.58 -17.03 4.08
C ASN A 589 22.10 -16.04 5.16
N THR A 590 22.66 -14.83 5.22
CA THR A 590 22.17 -13.80 6.16
C THR A 590 21.67 -12.56 5.43
N THR A 591 20.42 -12.60 4.98
CA THR A 591 19.70 -11.36 4.65
C THR A 591 19.18 -10.72 5.94
N ALA A 592 18.86 -9.44 5.91
CA ALA A 592 18.33 -8.70 7.04
C ALA A 592 17.19 -7.78 6.60
N ILE A 593 16.42 -7.26 7.56
CA ILE A 593 15.47 -6.18 7.28
C ILE A 593 16.24 -4.99 6.70
N GLY A 594 15.84 -4.57 5.50
CA GLY A 594 16.36 -3.41 4.81
C GLY A 594 15.78 -2.10 5.31
N LYS A 595 16.30 -1.00 4.78
CA LYS A 595 15.67 0.31 4.89
C LYS A 595 14.46 0.43 3.96
N ILE A 596 14.51 -0.23 2.81
CA ILE A 596 13.42 -0.49 1.87
C ILE A 596 13.39 -2.02 1.68
N GLY A 597 12.35 -2.70 2.17
CA GLY A 597 12.26 -4.16 1.98
C GLY A 597 13.38 -4.94 2.68
N GLN A 598 14.21 -5.64 1.90
CA GLN A 598 15.24 -6.57 2.38
C GLN A 598 16.65 -6.10 1.99
N ALA A 599 17.57 -6.20 2.95
CA ALA A 599 18.99 -5.96 2.77
C ALA A 599 19.79 -7.25 2.77
N ILE A 600 21.01 -7.19 2.25
CA ILE A 600 22.04 -8.20 2.51
C ILE A 600 22.95 -7.77 3.66
N LYS A 601 23.34 -8.74 4.50
CA LYS A 601 24.28 -8.55 5.60
C LYS A 601 25.68 -9.01 5.20
N PHE A 602 26.68 -8.24 5.60
CA PHE A 602 28.10 -8.52 5.42
C PHE A 602 28.78 -8.67 6.78
N ASP A 603 29.62 -9.69 6.94
CA ASP A 603 30.24 -10.07 8.21
C ASP A 603 31.59 -9.38 8.51
N GLY A 604 32.12 -8.60 7.57
CA GLY A 604 33.41 -7.92 7.68
C GLY A 604 34.63 -8.78 7.35
N ILE A 605 34.46 -9.99 6.84
CA ILE A 605 35.54 -10.96 6.60
C ILE A 605 35.77 -11.20 5.11
N ASP A 606 34.78 -11.68 4.36
CA ASP A 606 34.93 -12.01 2.95
C ASP A 606 33.68 -11.82 2.06
N ASP A 607 32.59 -11.30 2.61
CA ASP A 607 31.32 -11.07 1.90
C ASP A 607 31.39 -9.92 0.88
N TYR A 608 30.87 -10.15 -0.34
CA TYR A 608 30.63 -9.09 -1.35
C TYR A 608 29.68 -9.54 -2.47
N VAL A 609 29.06 -8.59 -3.17
CA VAL A 609 28.37 -8.85 -4.44
C VAL A 609 29.28 -8.49 -5.59
N ASP A 610 29.59 -9.46 -6.46
CA ASP A 610 30.30 -9.29 -7.72
C ASP A 610 29.30 -8.96 -8.83
N VAL A 611 29.26 -7.70 -9.28
CA VAL A 611 28.36 -7.25 -10.35
C VAL A 611 29.05 -7.19 -11.72
N GLY A 612 30.20 -7.86 -11.84
CA GLY A 612 30.97 -7.90 -13.08
C GLY A 612 31.70 -6.60 -13.41
N ASN A 613 32.12 -6.45 -14.67
CA ASN A 613 32.93 -5.31 -15.08
C ASN A 613 32.08 -4.15 -15.61
N ILE A 614 31.86 -3.14 -14.76
CA ILE A 614 31.22 -1.87 -15.15
C ILE A 614 32.29 -0.78 -15.36
N ASN A 615 32.23 -0.09 -16.49
CA ASN A 615 33.09 1.05 -16.81
C ASN A 615 32.36 2.37 -16.53
N VAL A 616 33.12 3.38 -16.11
CA VAL A 616 32.63 4.73 -15.83
C VAL A 616 33.42 5.72 -16.68
N ASP A 617 32.73 6.56 -17.46
CA ASP A 617 33.37 7.55 -18.33
C ASP A 617 32.85 8.96 -18.00
N GLY A 618 33.76 9.86 -17.60
CA GLY A 618 33.45 11.29 -17.42
C GLY A 618 32.68 11.67 -16.15
N ALA A 619 31.73 10.86 -15.68
CA ALA A 619 30.97 11.04 -14.45
C ALA A 619 30.40 9.73 -13.88
N MET A 620 30.12 9.69 -12.58
CA MET A 620 29.33 8.63 -11.93
C MET A 620 28.58 9.14 -10.71
N THR A 621 27.53 8.41 -10.34
CA THR A 621 26.94 8.49 -9.00
C THR A 621 26.73 7.10 -8.44
N THR A 622 27.05 6.88 -7.16
CA THR A 622 26.67 5.67 -6.42
C THR A 622 25.76 6.03 -5.26
N SER A 623 24.71 5.26 -5.06
CA SER A 623 23.72 5.43 -3.98
C SER A 623 23.55 4.10 -3.25
N ALA A 624 23.43 4.13 -1.93
CA ALA A 624 22.97 2.97 -1.16
C ALA A 624 22.52 3.39 0.23
N TRP A 625 21.55 2.67 0.78
CA TRP A 625 21.30 2.65 2.21
C TRP A 625 22.33 1.75 2.90
N VAL A 626 22.89 2.24 4.00
CA VAL A 626 23.99 1.59 4.71
C VAL A 626 23.72 1.58 6.21
N TYR A 627 23.92 0.42 6.83
CA TYR A 627 23.84 0.23 8.28
C TYR A 627 25.16 -0.38 8.77
N LEU A 628 25.87 0.26 9.69
CA LEU A 628 27.12 -0.28 10.25
C LEU A 628 26.84 -1.04 11.54
N ASP A 629 27.28 -2.30 11.62
CA ASP A 629 27.12 -3.15 12.82
C ASP A 629 28.18 -2.86 13.90
N THR A 630 29.15 -2.00 13.59
CA THR A 630 30.23 -1.63 14.51
C THR A 630 30.62 -0.17 14.35
N ALA A 631 30.75 0.55 15.47
CA ALA A 631 31.27 1.91 15.48
C ALA A 631 32.81 1.93 15.48
N ASN A 632 33.41 2.80 14.67
CA ASN A 632 34.84 3.15 14.73
C ASN A 632 35.81 1.95 14.59
N SER A 633 35.57 1.05 13.66
CA SER A 633 36.46 -0.08 13.37
C SER A 633 36.80 -0.16 11.88
N GLY A 634 38.08 -0.18 11.54
CA GLY A 634 38.52 -0.49 10.17
C GLY A 634 38.06 0.49 9.09
N SER A 635 37.97 0.01 7.84
CA SER A 635 37.44 0.76 6.70
C SER A 635 36.55 -0.16 5.89
N TYR A 636 35.33 0.26 5.62
CA TYR A 636 34.26 -0.59 5.09
C TYR A 636 33.82 -0.09 3.72
N ALA A 637 34.03 -0.89 2.66
CA ALA A 637 33.67 -0.48 1.31
C ALA A 637 32.17 -0.68 1.05
N THR A 638 31.54 0.31 0.41
CA THR A 638 30.17 0.19 -0.10
C THR A 638 30.18 -0.19 -1.58
N PHE A 639 31.00 0.49 -2.39
CA PHE A 639 31.25 0.16 -3.80
C PHE A 639 32.75 0.21 -4.09
N GLY A 640 33.29 -0.73 -4.87
CA GLY A 640 34.69 -0.59 -5.32
C GLY A 640 35.16 -1.64 -6.31
N LYS A 641 36.08 -1.24 -7.19
CA LYS A 641 36.80 -2.16 -8.08
C LYS A 641 38.14 -2.56 -7.48
N SER A 642 38.96 -1.57 -7.16
CA SER A 642 40.31 -1.74 -6.60
C SER A 642 40.85 -0.40 -6.12
N PHE A 643 41.77 -0.42 -5.15
CA PHE A 643 42.54 0.77 -4.77
C PHE A 643 43.31 1.43 -5.93
N THR A 644 43.56 0.71 -7.03
CA THR A 644 44.23 1.25 -8.24
C THR A 644 43.27 1.92 -9.24
N THR A 645 41.96 1.69 -9.08
CA THR A 645 40.91 2.22 -9.93
C THR A 645 40.10 3.23 -9.12
N TYR A 646 39.03 2.77 -8.46
CA TYR A 646 38.32 3.54 -7.43
C TYR A 646 37.75 2.61 -6.36
N GLN A 647 37.53 3.18 -5.19
CA GLN A 647 36.77 2.59 -4.10
C GLN A 647 36.05 3.69 -3.31
N ILE A 648 34.85 3.36 -2.86
CA ILE A 648 34.00 4.18 -2.01
C ILE A 648 33.85 3.41 -0.70
N PHE A 649 34.28 4.02 0.39
CA PHE A 649 34.33 3.36 1.69
C PHE A 649 34.08 4.33 2.84
N ILE A 650 33.65 3.79 3.95
CA ILE A 650 33.52 4.48 5.22
C ILE A 650 34.77 4.19 6.06
N ASP A 651 35.49 5.23 6.50
CA ASP A 651 36.72 5.09 7.28
C ASP A 651 36.45 4.81 8.77
N SER A 652 37.52 4.67 9.56
CA SER A 652 37.41 4.41 11.00
C SER A 652 36.87 5.59 11.81
N ASN A 653 36.70 6.76 11.20
CA ASN A 653 36.04 7.94 11.76
C ASN A 653 34.61 8.09 11.20
N ASN A 654 34.08 7.05 10.57
CA ASN A 654 32.77 6.99 9.97
C ASN A 654 32.54 8.00 8.83
N LYS A 655 33.60 8.46 8.16
CA LYS A 655 33.51 9.39 7.02
C LYS A 655 33.52 8.64 5.70
N ILE A 656 32.73 9.10 4.74
CA ILE A 656 32.68 8.55 3.39
C ILE A 656 33.89 9.07 2.62
N HIS A 657 34.59 8.19 1.92
CA HIS A 657 35.71 8.51 1.05
C HIS A 657 35.43 8.05 -0.37
N LEU A 658 35.74 8.89 -1.36
CA LEU A 658 36.11 8.43 -2.69
C LEU A 658 37.64 8.38 -2.76
N GLN A 659 38.18 7.20 -3.03
CA GLN A 659 39.61 7.02 -3.24
C GLN A 659 39.89 6.46 -4.64
N THR A 660 40.81 7.12 -5.35
CA THR A 660 41.30 6.72 -6.68
C THR A 660 42.83 6.75 -6.69
N ASN A 661 43.48 6.01 -7.58
CA ASN A 661 44.95 6.05 -7.71
C ASN A 661 45.41 6.14 -9.18
N SER A 662 44.59 6.74 -10.05
CA SER A 662 44.92 7.05 -11.43
C SER A 662 45.85 8.28 -11.51
N GLY A 663 47.17 8.05 -11.61
CA GLY A 663 48.17 9.11 -11.81
C GLY A 663 48.54 9.85 -10.53
N SER A 664 47.73 10.84 -10.12
CA SER A 664 47.86 11.56 -8.84
C SER A 664 46.60 11.28 -8.01
N GLY A 665 46.63 10.19 -7.24
CA GLY A 665 45.45 9.66 -6.56
C GLY A 665 44.67 10.66 -5.70
N CYS A 666 43.36 10.47 -5.64
CA CYS A 666 42.43 11.21 -4.78
C CYS A 666 42.12 10.39 -3.52
N ASN A 667 42.01 11.04 -2.37
CA ASN A 667 41.44 10.46 -1.16
C ASN A 667 40.85 11.57 -0.29
N VAL A 668 39.57 11.87 -0.47
CA VAL A 668 38.89 12.98 0.21
C VAL A 668 37.74 12.45 1.07
N PRO A 669 37.68 12.81 2.38
CA PRO A 669 36.57 12.45 3.25
C PRO A 669 35.37 13.41 3.13
N SER A 670 34.18 12.91 3.45
CA SER A 670 32.99 13.71 3.76
C SER A 670 33.19 14.59 5.01
N THR A 671 32.42 15.67 5.11
CA THR A 671 32.39 16.52 6.31
C THR A 671 31.57 15.89 7.43
N GLY A 672 30.41 15.32 7.10
CA GLY A 672 29.56 14.54 8.01
C GLY A 672 30.05 13.10 8.20
N VAL A 673 29.35 12.37 9.07
CA VAL A 673 29.67 10.99 9.46
C VAL A 673 28.44 10.10 9.29
N VAL A 674 28.67 8.81 9.04
CA VAL A 674 27.66 7.74 9.00
C VAL A 674 27.69 7.02 10.34
N SER A 675 26.73 7.26 11.23
CA SER A 675 26.74 6.59 12.54
C SER A 675 26.59 5.07 12.38
N ALA A 676 27.04 4.34 13.40
CA ALA A 676 26.72 2.92 13.49
C ALA A 676 25.37 2.70 14.16
N PHE A 677 24.80 1.53 13.91
CA PHE A 677 23.53 1.04 14.46
C PHE A 677 22.26 1.78 13.97
N GLU A 678 22.37 2.55 12.89
CA GLU A 678 21.23 3.15 12.20
C GLU A 678 21.43 3.17 10.69
N TRP A 679 20.34 3.29 9.95
CA TRP A 679 20.36 3.36 8.48
C TRP A 679 20.65 4.79 8.03
N HIS A 680 21.65 4.93 7.17
CA HIS A 680 21.96 6.18 6.47
C HIS A 680 21.91 6.00 4.96
N HIS A 681 21.37 6.98 4.24
CA HIS A 681 21.45 7.01 2.79
C HIS A 681 22.75 7.70 2.39
N THR A 682 23.64 6.94 1.74
CA THR A 682 24.96 7.43 1.35
C THR A 682 25.02 7.60 -0.16
N VAL A 683 25.37 8.81 -0.62
CA VAL A 683 25.53 9.08 -2.06
C VAL A 683 26.86 9.76 -2.31
N VAL A 684 27.55 9.29 -3.36
CA VAL A 684 28.78 9.91 -3.88
C VAL A 684 28.56 10.21 -5.35
N THR A 685 28.60 11.49 -5.69
CA THR A 685 28.63 11.95 -7.08
C THR A 685 30.07 12.31 -7.46
N TRP A 686 30.46 12.05 -8.69
CA TRP A 686 31.78 12.38 -9.20
C TRP A 686 31.72 12.78 -10.68
N SER A 687 32.48 13.80 -11.06
CA SER A 687 32.75 14.09 -12.47
C SER A 687 34.16 14.62 -12.69
N THR A 688 34.64 14.50 -13.93
CA THR A 688 35.93 15.08 -14.39
C THR A 688 35.95 16.61 -14.33
N THR A 689 34.81 17.26 -14.10
CA THR A 689 34.72 18.72 -13.97
C THR A 689 34.63 19.17 -12.52
N ASN A 690 33.80 18.51 -11.71
CA ASN A 690 33.48 18.95 -10.36
C ASN A 690 34.25 18.19 -9.26
N GLY A 691 34.90 17.07 -9.61
CA GLY A 691 35.44 16.13 -8.63
C GLY A 691 34.31 15.42 -7.89
N ALA A 692 34.58 14.94 -6.67
CA ALA A 692 33.60 14.26 -5.83
C ALA A 692 32.79 15.21 -4.93
N THR A 693 31.49 14.93 -4.81
CA THR A 693 30.57 15.52 -3.80
C THR A 693 29.86 14.38 -3.05
N PHE A 694 29.77 14.52 -1.73
CA PHE A 694 29.18 13.51 -0.84
C PHE A 694 27.83 13.97 -0.32
N TYR A 695 26.91 13.04 -0.09
CA TYR A 695 25.62 13.31 0.56
C TYR A 695 25.35 12.23 1.61
N ILE A 696 24.74 12.64 2.71
CA ILE A 696 24.26 11.76 3.78
C ILE A 696 22.81 12.15 4.07
N ASP A 697 21.91 11.17 4.01
CA ASP A 697 20.48 11.35 4.29
C ASP A 697 19.80 12.44 3.45
N GLY A 698 20.18 12.50 2.17
CA GLY A 698 19.65 13.48 1.20
C GLY A 698 20.35 14.85 1.24
N GLU A 699 21.21 15.10 2.23
CA GLU A 699 21.84 16.41 2.43
C GLU A 699 23.33 16.43 2.04
N PRO A 700 23.85 17.54 1.44
CA PRO A 700 25.26 17.66 1.08
C PRO A 700 26.20 17.55 2.29
N SER A 701 27.25 16.74 2.14
CA SER A 701 28.22 16.38 3.19
C SER A 701 29.68 16.59 2.72
N GLY A 702 29.92 17.72 2.06
CA GLY A 702 31.24 18.15 1.61
C GLY A 702 31.58 17.78 0.17
N ASN A 703 32.66 18.37 -0.35
CA ASN A 703 33.16 18.13 -1.70
C ASN A 703 34.69 18.21 -1.75
N SER A 704 35.27 17.73 -2.85
CA SER A 704 36.73 17.70 -3.09
C SER A 704 37.29 18.96 -3.76
N SER A 705 36.47 19.99 -4.04
CA SER A 705 36.90 21.25 -4.67
C SER A 705 37.75 21.08 -5.93
N GLY A 706 37.40 20.12 -6.81
CA GLY A 706 38.16 19.79 -8.02
C GLY A 706 39.44 18.96 -7.80
N SER A 707 39.86 18.72 -6.55
CA SER A 707 41.07 17.93 -6.20
C SER A 707 40.96 16.45 -6.59
N CYS A 708 39.77 16.01 -7.02
CA CYS A 708 39.47 14.67 -7.49
C CYS A 708 38.86 14.66 -8.90
N ALA A 709 39.07 15.70 -9.71
CA ALA A 709 38.50 15.84 -11.05
C ALA A 709 39.28 15.08 -12.16
N ASN A 710 40.28 14.27 -11.81
CA ASN A 710 41.02 13.47 -12.78
C ASN A 710 40.22 12.23 -13.18
N GLU A 711 40.34 11.82 -14.45
CA GLU A 711 39.69 10.61 -14.97
C GLU A 711 39.95 9.38 -14.09
N ILE A 712 38.87 8.64 -13.81
CA ILE A 712 38.93 7.33 -13.18
C ILE A 712 39.33 6.32 -14.26
N ASN A 713 40.43 5.60 -14.03
CA ASN A 713 40.89 4.59 -14.98
C ASN A 713 39.96 3.38 -14.98
N ASN A 714 39.31 3.11 -16.11
CA ASN A 714 38.61 1.84 -16.31
C ASN A 714 39.61 0.67 -16.36
N SER A 715 39.27 -0.40 -15.65
CA SER A 715 40.09 -1.60 -15.45
C SER A 715 39.21 -2.83 -15.70
N SER A 716 39.81 -3.95 -16.11
CA SER A 716 39.10 -5.23 -16.25
C SER A 716 38.72 -5.88 -14.91
N THR A 717 39.05 -5.26 -13.78
CA THR A 717 38.63 -5.71 -12.44
C THR A 717 37.12 -5.55 -12.27
N VAL A 718 36.47 -6.51 -11.62
CA VAL A 718 35.03 -6.44 -11.32
C VAL A 718 34.71 -5.30 -10.35
N LEU A 719 33.49 -4.75 -10.46
CA LEU A 719 32.90 -3.90 -9.44
C LEU A 719 32.30 -4.80 -8.36
N LYS A 720 32.58 -4.46 -7.11
CA LYS A 720 32.03 -5.12 -5.93
C LYS A 720 31.15 -4.18 -5.14
N ILE A 721 30.06 -4.70 -4.60
CA ILE A 721 29.24 -4.05 -3.57
C ILE A 721 29.57 -4.73 -2.24
N GLY A 722 29.85 -3.94 -1.19
CA GLY A 722 30.25 -4.44 0.12
C GLY A 722 31.74 -4.82 0.26
N ALA A 723 32.55 -4.68 -0.80
CA ALA A 723 34.00 -4.85 -0.71
C ALA A 723 34.79 -3.98 -1.70
N ALA A 724 36.07 -3.79 -1.41
CA ALA A 724 37.04 -3.26 -2.37
C ALA A 724 38.41 -3.94 -2.18
N ALA A 725 39.07 -4.28 -3.31
CA ALA A 725 40.39 -4.91 -3.29
C ALA A 725 41.46 -3.93 -2.75
N GLY A 726 42.20 -4.34 -1.71
CA GLY A 726 43.19 -3.56 -0.96
C GLY A 726 44.21 -4.44 -0.21
N THR A 727 45.03 -3.83 0.65
CA THR A 727 45.91 -4.54 1.59
C THR A 727 45.79 -3.96 3.00
N PRO A 728 44.98 -4.55 3.90
CA PRO A 728 44.00 -5.62 3.64
C PRO A 728 42.81 -5.13 2.79
N ASP A 729 42.05 -6.08 2.24
CA ASP A 729 40.76 -5.82 1.59
C ASP A 729 39.79 -5.16 2.58
N LYS A 730 38.91 -4.30 2.08
CA LYS A 730 37.92 -3.57 2.88
C LYS A 730 36.56 -4.25 2.77
N PHE A 731 36.30 -5.26 3.59
CA PHE A 731 35.00 -5.93 3.64
C PHE A 731 34.04 -5.20 4.55
N MET A 732 32.82 -4.95 4.08
CA MET A 732 31.76 -4.32 4.85
C MET A 732 31.40 -5.16 6.07
N ASN A 733 31.20 -4.52 7.22
CA ASN A 733 30.62 -5.16 8.41
C ASN A 733 29.32 -4.43 8.77
N GLY A 734 28.19 -4.98 8.35
CA GLY A 734 26.90 -4.33 8.45
C GLY A 734 25.95 -4.75 7.33
N LYS A 735 25.06 -3.84 6.91
CA LYS A 735 24.03 -4.12 5.89
C LYS A 735 24.08 -3.06 4.79
N ILE A 736 23.78 -3.47 3.57
CA ILE A 736 23.58 -2.57 2.43
C ILE A 736 22.23 -2.89 1.81
N ASP A 737 21.52 -1.84 1.43
CA ASP A 737 20.20 -1.91 0.83
C ASP A 737 20.05 -0.90 -0.31
N ASP A 738 19.20 -1.22 -1.30
CA ASP A 738 18.85 -0.39 -2.45
C ASP A 738 20.06 0.27 -3.14
N ALA A 739 21.04 -0.56 -3.51
CA ALA A 739 22.28 -0.10 -4.13
C ALA A 739 22.05 0.32 -5.59
N ARG A 740 22.52 1.51 -5.98
CA ARG A 740 22.37 2.07 -7.33
C ARG A 740 23.66 2.65 -7.87
N MET A 741 23.86 2.57 -9.17
CA MET A 741 24.96 3.22 -9.88
C MET A 741 24.46 3.95 -11.14
N TYR A 742 24.94 5.17 -11.36
CA TYR A 742 24.63 5.99 -12.52
C TYR A 742 25.90 6.37 -13.28
N ASP A 743 25.81 6.54 -14.60
CA ASP A 743 26.88 7.00 -15.49
C ASP A 743 26.94 8.54 -15.62
N ARG A 744 26.28 9.23 -14.69
CA ARG A 744 26.21 10.70 -14.63
C ARG A 744 26.26 11.22 -13.20
N GLU A 745 26.53 12.50 -13.07
CA GLU A 745 26.40 13.26 -11.83
C GLU A 745 24.90 13.54 -11.58
N LEU A 746 24.36 13.05 -10.45
CA LEU A 746 23.01 13.40 -10.00
C LEU A 746 23.00 14.80 -9.38
N SER A 747 21.90 15.54 -9.58
CA SER A 747 21.68 16.82 -8.90
C SER A 747 21.36 16.61 -7.41
N ALA A 748 21.48 17.66 -6.60
CA ALA A 748 21.10 17.59 -5.18
C ALA A 748 19.62 17.22 -4.99
N ASP A 749 18.74 17.66 -5.89
CA ASP A 749 17.32 17.35 -5.83
C ASP A 749 17.06 15.88 -6.20
N GLU A 750 17.77 15.35 -7.20
CA GLU A 750 17.72 13.93 -7.54
C GLU A 750 18.23 13.04 -6.39
N VAL A 751 19.27 13.47 -5.67
CA VAL A 751 19.75 12.77 -4.47
C VAL A 751 18.71 12.81 -3.34
N ARG A 752 18.01 13.94 -3.17
CA ARG A 752 16.92 14.06 -2.20
C ARG A 752 15.74 13.17 -2.57
N GLN A 753 15.38 13.10 -3.85
CA GLN A 753 14.36 12.19 -4.36
C GLN A 753 14.70 10.73 -4.03
N LEU A 754 15.95 10.29 -4.25
CA LEU A 754 16.39 8.94 -3.88
C LEU A 754 16.24 8.66 -2.38
N TYR A 755 16.59 9.63 -1.53
CA TYR A 755 16.44 9.50 -0.08
C TYR A 755 14.97 9.42 0.37
N GLN A 756 14.08 10.16 -0.27
CA GLN A 756 12.64 10.16 0.03
C GLN A 756 11.96 8.83 -0.34
N GLN A 757 12.58 7.99 -1.19
CA GLN A 757 12.01 6.69 -1.57
C GLN A 757 11.90 5.68 -0.41
N ALA A 758 12.52 5.95 0.75
CA ALA A 758 12.47 5.08 1.93
C ALA A 758 11.79 5.71 3.16
N ARG A 759 10.97 6.74 2.96
CA ARG A 759 10.32 7.49 4.04
C ARG A 759 8.87 7.12 4.26
#